data_AF-A0A8K1CDL8-F1
#
_entry.id   AF-A0A8K1CDL8-F1
#
_cell.length_a   1.000
_cell.length_b   1.000
_cell.length_c   1.000
_cell.angle_alpha   90.00
_cell.angle_beta   90.00
_cell.angle_gamma   90.00
#
_symmetry.space_group_name_H-M   'P 1'
#
loop_
_entity.id
_entity.type
_entity.pdbx_description
1 polymer ?
#
loop_
_entity_poly.entity_id
_entity_poly.type
_entity_poly.pdbx_seq_one_letter_code
_entity_poly.pdbx_strand_id
1 'polypeptide(L)'
;MSDSDSGSRTTPDDLFDKAGPEDLRPGRTIVDGLQTYGPFIVVGWCAFELARRYYAQAYYVRERSPETASPTTVMARRAGIFGWLWPIYTTSDDVVFQTCGMDTLFLLRFMRMCQKIAWLGILMSGALFPVYYYGHAEGSTDAMFKMTLSHLDIDKGDGWRFTLTVVSMYLVSICTCYLLWNEFSVYVRRRHEFLSRKASQQYTIVINGLPDHLCTQQTLRNYMEVLFPKSVLYVYVAVECGDLEKLVAERVKVRNRLEHALALGAKKGERVMKRDKMFGEKNVDAIELYQDQLRNLNDAVEMEVRSILRNQAALASQMLEASLVDDEESDVPTLQTQRQNVIIVDEGRSAESAYIKGLRKRTKGVENTSIMRGAGFVTFNTLGAAQSAQQVLQASDLTEMRIEAAPHVDDVVWENLGISFNVKSYWGFISTAATTAIILFWTIPTAFVVTISKVEKLKTELKWLGRFADKNPWIEPVLQQISPLMLSIMNALAPIIFGILSKREGHASGADVQNSLLNKLVAYQWFMVFLLPILGGTFLDSLLGKSEDNQLKDPTKLVQTISEAIPAQSSFFISYLMVQMGLPTSLQLLRVPPIVKAHIYRVFAPKLTPRQRSSAWFGLAPLTMPGDIGVTDPIAQYYLVLILILVFAPVAPILCYFAAAYLFLSELVFRWSALCVHDPSPYRGAIYFPTLYRFCMGALLFSQIVMATVLGLKRTALAATFAIILPITTVLFHLIAWKRFPRAALNLPLDECVMLDKRRHRQLDDLEKVLEDVYRQPAMAERHPIDPDYPNLASNPDGANQLSSPVKEYPDKEYC
;
A
#
# COMPACT_ATOMS: atom_id res chain seq x y z
N MET A 1 -37.12 54.59 -26.91
CA MET A 1 -36.47 53.32 -27.29
C MET A 1 -34.99 53.45 -26.97
N SER A 2 -34.62 53.17 -25.72
CA SER A 2 -33.26 52.93 -25.22
C SER A 2 -33.33 52.87 -23.68
N ASP A 3 -33.69 51.71 -23.14
CA ASP A 3 -33.51 51.42 -21.72
C ASP A 3 -32.07 50.96 -21.51
N SER A 4 -31.44 51.54 -20.49
CA SER A 4 -30.06 51.32 -20.11
C SER A 4 -30.01 50.21 -19.08
N ASP A 5 -29.31 49.14 -19.43
CA ASP A 5 -29.16 47.92 -18.63
C ASP A 5 -28.05 48.16 -17.58
N SER A 6 -28.46 48.40 -16.34
CA SER A 6 -27.57 48.51 -15.18
C SER A 6 -27.14 47.12 -14.74
N GLY A 7 -25.97 46.67 -15.22
CA GLY A 7 -25.32 45.46 -14.73
C GLY A 7 -25.06 45.54 -13.23
N SER A 8 -25.67 44.64 -12.47
CA SER A 8 -25.47 44.46 -11.03
C SER A 8 -24.01 44.15 -10.73
N ARG A 9 -23.30 45.11 -10.13
CA ARG A 9 -22.02 44.87 -9.45
C ARG A 9 -22.29 43.95 -8.26
N THR A 10 -21.77 42.73 -8.31
CA THR A 10 -21.59 41.88 -7.13
C THR A 10 -20.73 42.64 -6.14
N THR A 11 -21.29 42.95 -4.98
CA THR A 11 -20.56 43.60 -3.89
C THR A 11 -19.64 42.57 -3.20
N PRO A 12 -18.53 42.99 -2.57
CA PRO A 12 -17.61 42.09 -1.86
C PRO A 12 -18.33 41.16 -0.86
N ASP A 13 -19.45 41.63 -0.29
CA ASP A 13 -20.24 40.93 0.72
C ASP A 13 -20.78 39.55 0.26
N ASP A 14 -21.06 39.36 -1.04
CA ASP A 14 -21.55 38.06 -1.56
C ASP A 14 -20.45 36.98 -1.65
N LEU A 15 -19.17 37.38 -1.69
CA LEU A 15 -18.04 36.45 -1.62
C LEU A 15 -17.75 36.02 -0.17
N PHE A 16 -18.11 36.87 0.80
CA PHE A 16 -17.89 36.66 2.23
C PHE A 16 -18.90 35.72 2.88
N ASP A 17 -20.09 35.53 2.31
CA ASP A 17 -21.13 34.65 2.85
C ASP A 17 -20.91 33.15 2.53
N LYS A 18 -19.94 32.82 1.65
CA LYS A 18 -19.57 31.45 1.28
C LYS A 18 -18.43 30.86 2.12
N ALA A 19 -17.66 31.68 2.82
CA ALA A 19 -16.65 31.24 3.79
C ALA A 19 -17.29 31.16 5.18
N GLY A 20 -16.96 30.14 5.97
CA GLY A 20 -17.55 30.04 7.31
C GLY A 20 -17.15 31.26 8.17
N PRO A 21 -17.93 31.63 9.20
CA PRO A 21 -17.58 32.74 10.11
C PRO A 21 -16.23 32.53 10.84
N GLU A 22 -15.67 31.32 10.81
CA GLU A 22 -14.36 30.95 11.35
C GLU A 22 -13.17 31.37 10.45
N ASP A 23 -13.41 31.56 9.14
CA ASP A 23 -12.35 31.88 8.15
C ASP A 23 -11.97 33.37 8.14
N LEU A 24 -12.82 34.22 8.73
CA LEU A 24 -12.60 35.66 8.89
C LEU A 24 -11.62 36.01 10.03
N ARG A 25 -11.23 35.03 10.87
CA ARG A 25 -10.32 35.22 12.03
C ARG A 25 -9.29 34.08 12.18
N PRO A 26 -8.41 33.84 11.18
CA PRO A 26 -7.36 32.81 11.24
C PRO A 26 -6.56 32.78 12.55
N GLY A 27 -6.26 33.94 13.14
CA GLY A 27 -5.49 34.03 14.37
C GLY A 27 -6.17 33.35 15.57
N ARG A 28 -7.49 33.48 15.68
CA ARG A 28 -8.26 32.84 16.75
C ARG A 28 -8.33 31.33 16.54
N THR A 29 -8.58 30.88 15.31
CA THR A 29 -8.65 29.47 14.94
C THR A 29 -7.33 28.73 15.26
N ILE A 30 -6.19 29.36 15.00
CA ILE A 30 -4.88 28.80 15.34
C ILE A 30 -4.68 28.71 16.86
N VAL A 31 -5.06 29.73 17.61
CA VAL A 31 -4.96 29.70 19.08
C VAL A 31 -5.85 28.61 19.66
N ASP A 32 -7.11 28.55 19.23
CA ASP A 32 -8.07 27.53 19.69
C ASP A 32 -7.60 26.12 19.30
N GLY A 33 -7.05 25.97 18.08
CA GLY A 33 -6.42 24.74 17.63
C GLY A 33 -5.21 24.34 18.48
N LEU A 34 -4.35 25.28 18.85
CA LEU A 34 -3.14 24.98 19.64
C LEU A 34 -3.51 24.61 21.08
N GLN A 35 -4.49 25.30 21.65
CA GLN A 35 -5.05 24.97 22.96
C GLN A 35 -5.71 23.59 22.97
N THR A 36 -6.37 23.21 21.87
CA THR A 36 -7.05 21.92 21.76
C THR A 36 -6.08 20.77 21.49
N TYR A 37 -5.19 20.92 20.50
CA TYR A 37 -4.33 19.84 20.00
C TYR A 37 -2.94 19.79 20.67
N GLY A 38 -2.45 20.90 21.20
CA GLY A 38 -1.17 20.98 21.92
C GLY A 38 -1.08 20.02 23.12
N PRO A 39 -2.11 19.93 23.99
CA PRO A 39 -2.14 18.96 25.09
C PRO A 39 -2.03 17.50 24.61
N PHE A 40 -2.65 17.13 23.49
CA PHE A 40 -2.53 15.77 22.95
C PHE A 40 -1.09 15.43 22.57
N ILE A 41 -0.33 16.38 22.03
CA ILE A 41 1.10 16.20 21.73
C ILE A 41 1.86 15.96 23.03
N VAL A 42 1.74 16.87 24.00
CA VAL A 42 2.49 16.77 25.25
C VAL A 42 2.15 15.48 26.00
N VAL A 43 0.86 15.21 26.20
CA VAL A 43 0.39 14.01 26.89
C VAL A 43 0.76 12.74 26.13
N GLY A 44 0.59 12.72 24.80
CA GLY A 44 0.92 11.56 23.97
C GLY A 44 2.40 11.19 24.04
N TRP A 45 3.29 12.19 23.96
CA TRP A 45 4.73 11.99 24.05
C TRP A 45 5.19 11.61 25.45
N CYS A 46 4.65 12.23 26.50
CA CYS A 46 4.92 11.84 27.88
C CYS A 46 4.42 10.41 28.19
N ALA A 47 3.21 10.07 27.73
CA ALA A 47 2.66 8.73 27.87
C ALA A 47 3.51 7.69 27.14
N PHE A 48 4.04 8.02 25.96
CA PHE A 48 4.95 7.16 25.22
C PHE A 48 6.27 6.93 25.99
N GLU A 49 6.88 7.96 26.57
CA GLU A 49 8.09 7.82 27.37
C GLU A 49 7.91 6.90 28.57
N LEU A 50 6.74 6.94 29.21
CA LEU A 50 6.38 6.03 30.28
C LEU A 50 6.13 4.61 29.73
N ALA A 51 5.29 4.49 28.70
CA ALA A 51 4.88 3.22 28.14
C ALA A 51 6.05 2.41 27.55
N ARG A 52 7.00 3.06 26.85
CA ARG A 52 8.17 2.37 26.28
C ARG A 52 9.09 1.79 27.35
N ARG A 53 9.14 2.38 28.54
CA ARG A 53 9.95 1.92 29.67
C ARG A 53 9.29 0.76 30.41
N TYR A 54 8.01 0.88 30.70
CA TYR A 54 7.25 -0.17 31.40
C TYR A 54 6.99 -1.40 30.49
N TYR A 55 6.70 -1.18 29.21
CA TYR A 55 6.30 -2.21 28.26
C TYR A 55 7.30 -2.39 27.11
N ALA A 56 8.60 -2.52 27.43
CA ALA A 56 9.66 -2.62 26.42
C ALA A 56 9.40 -3.71 25.34
N GLN A 57 8.83 -4.85 25.73
CA GLN A 57 8.49 -5.95 24.80
C GLN A 57 7.45 -5.58 23.72
N ALA A 58 6.62 -4.56 23.97
CA ALA A 58 5.61 -4.06 23.04
C ALA A 58 6.16 -2.95 22.14
N TYR A 59 7.19 -2.22 22.57
CA TYR A 59 7.74 -1.07 21.83
C TYR A 59 9.05 -1.38 21.09
N TYR A 60 9.75 -2.46 21.45
CA TYR A 60 10.98 -2.94 20.80
C TYR A 60 10.80 -4.39 20.32
N VAL A 61 9.92 -4.58 19.34
CA VAL A 61 9.55 -5.92 18.85
C VAL A 61 10.68 -6.55 18.03
N ARG A 62 11.43 -5.74 17.28
CA ARG A 62 12.55 -6.19 16.44
C ARG A 62 13.72 -6.81 17.21
N GLU A 63 13.85 -6.56 18.51
CA GLU A 63 14.91 -7.16 19.34
C GLU A 63 14.68 -8.67 19.58
N ARG A 64 13.48 -9.18 19.31
CA ARG A 64 13.13 -10.59 19.60
C ARG A 64 13.81 -11.59 18.68
N SER A 65 14.08 -11.21 17.43
CA SER A 65 14.79 -12.06 16.48
C SER A 65 16.16 -11.44 16.19
N PRO A 66 17.25 -12.22 16.27
CA PRO A 66 18.58 -11.73 15.92
C PRO A 66 18.66 -11.26 14.45
N GLU A 67 17.81 -11.79 13.58
CA GLU A 67 17.76 -11.44 12.15
C GLU A 67 17.15 -10.05 11.89
N THR A 68 16.23 -9.60 12.75
CA THR A 68 15.54 -8.32 12.58
C THR A 68 16.09 -7.22 13.50
N ALA A 69 16.89 -7.57 14.51
CA ALA A 69 17.48 -6.62 15.44
C ALA A 69 18.49 -5.69 14.76
N SER A 70 18.39 -4.39 15.05
CA SER A 70 19.39 -3.40 14.63
C SER A 70 20.19 -2.90 15.84
N PRO A 71 21.47 -2.50 15.69
CA PRO A 71 22.25 -1.94 16.79
C PRO A 71 21.62 -0.65 17.36
N THR A 72 20.92 0.11 16.53
CA THR A 72 20.22 1.33 16.93
C THR A 72 19.02 1.05 17.83
N THR A 73 18.32 -0.10 17.67
CA THR A 73 17.24 -0.50 18.60
C THR A 73 17.74 -0.66 20.03
N VAL A 74 18.88 -1.33 20.20
CA VAL A 74 19.47 -1.62 21.50
C VAL A 74 19.90 -0.32 22.20
N MET A 75 20.49 0.61 21.45
CA MET A 75 20.85 1.94 21.95
C MET A 75 19.61 2.75 22.36
N ALA A 76 18.57 2.76 21.53
CA ALA A 76 17.33 3.49 21.80
C ALA A 76 16.60 2.94 23.05
N ARG A 77 16.64 1.62 23.28
CA ARG A 77 16.05 0.98 24.46
C ARG A 77 16.78 1.36 25.75
N ARG A 78 18.12 1.40 25.72
CA ARG A 78 18.94 1.72 26.91
C ARG A 78 18.97 3.22 27.23
N ALA A 79 18.51 4.08 26.33
CA ALA A 79 18.59 5.52 26.49
C ALA A 79 17.67 6.07 27.59
N GLY A 80 18.13 7.16 28.22
CA GLY A 80 17.39 7.96 29.20
C GLY A 80 16.11 8.61 28.65
N ILE A 81 15.47 9.48 29.44
CA ILE A 81 14.23 10.18 29.02
C ILE A 81 14.60 11.03 27.79
N PHE A 82 13.86 10.88 26.68
CA PHE A 82 14.17 11.51 25.39
C PHE A 82 15.56 11.20 24.77
N GLY A 83 16.43 10.46 25.45
CA GLY A 83 17.78 10.14 24.95
C GLY A 83 17.78 9.21 23.72
N TRP A 84 16.64 8.60 23.40
CA TRP A 84 16.47 7.76 22.21
C TRP A 84 16.33 8.58 20.93
N LEU A 85 15.93 9.86 21.03
CA LEU A 85 15.72 10.72 19.86
C LEU A 85 17.02 10.92 19.09
N TRP A 86 18.12 11.17 19.80
CA TRP A 86 19.42 11.39 19.20
C TRP A 86 19.89 10.21 18.34
N PRO A 87 20.05 8.97 18.86
CA PRO A 87 20.53 7.85 18.05
C PRO A 87 19.62 7.54 16.85
N ILE A 88 18.29 7.74 16.98
CA ILE A 88 17.35 7.52 15.87
C ILE A 88 17.45 8.61 14.80
N TYR A 89 17.61 9.86 15.21
CA TYR A 89 17.78 10.98 14.27
C TYR A 89 19.15 10.94 13.57
N THR A 90 20.22 10.55 14.27
CA THR A 90 21.57 10.46 13.71
C THR A 90 21.84 9.17 12.95
N THR A 91 20.89 8.21 12.91
CA THR A 91 21.06 6.97 12.15
C THR A 91 21.28 7.31 10.67
N SER A 92 22.34 6.74 10.08
CA SER A 92 22.70 6.99 8.69
C SER A 92 21.78 6.27 7.72
N ASP A 93 21.63 6.86 6.53
CA ASP A 93 20.87 6.27 5.42
C ASP A 93 21.37 4.87 5.04
N ASP A 94 22.68 4.59 5.18
CA ASP A 94 23.27 3.27 4.90
C ASP A 94 22.78 2.21 5.88
N VAL A 95 22.70 2.54 7.17
CA VAL A 95 22.17 1.64 8.20
C VAL A 95 20.69 1.37 7.96
N VAL A 96 19.90 2.40 7.61
CA VAL A 96 18.48 2.22 7.27
C VAL A 96 18.33 1.32 6.04
N PHE A 97 19.15 1.52 5.01
CA PHE A 97 19.12 0.72 3.78
C PHE A 97 19.40 -0.76 4.02
N GLN A 98 20.34 -1.07 4.91
CA GLN A 98 20.71 -2.45 5.24
C GLN A 98 19.70 -3.11 6.19
N THR A 99 19.20 -2.37 7.19
CA THR A 99 18.39 -2.93 8.27
C THR A 99 16.88 -2.88 8.02
N CYS A 100 16.36 -1.90 7.27
CA CYS A 100 14.93 -1.73 7.01
C CYS A 100 14.55 -1.97 5.54
N GLY A 101 15.50 -1.87 4.61
CA GLY A 101 15.27 -1.99 3.18
C GLY A 101 15.11 -0.65 2.44
N MET A 102 14.95 -0.72 1.12
CA MET A 102 14.94 0.47 0.26
C MET A 102 13.66 1.28 0.38
N ASP A 103 12.50 0.62 0.48
CA ASP A 103 11.19 1.28 0.59
C ASP A 103 11.16 2.23 1.80
N THR A 104 11.54 1.74 2.98
CA THR A 104 11.62 2.58 4.18
C THR A 104 12.59 3.75 4.01
N LEU A 105 13.75 3.52 3.37
CA LEU A 105 14.72 4.58 3.12
C LEU A 105 14.11 5.71 2.27
N PHE A 106 13.46 5.38 1.15
CA PHE A 106 12.90 6.39 0.26
C PHE A 106 11.65 7.07 0.83
N LEU A 107 10.89 6.41 1.69
CA LEU A 107 9.86 7.05 2.51
C LEU A 107 10.47 8.15 3.41
N LEU A 108 11.52 7.83 4.16
CA LEU A 108 12.17 8.79 5.07
C LEU A 108 12.87 9.93 4.31
N ARG A 109 13.47 9.62 3.15
CA ARG A 109 14.06 10.64 2.26
C ARG A 109 12.99 11.56 1.67
N PHE A 110 11.83 11.02 1.30
CA PHE A 110 10.70 11.81 0.83
C PHE A 110 10.20 12.79 1.90
N MET A 111 10.02 12.33 3.15
CA MET A 111 9.65 13.22 4.26
C MET A 111 10.67 14.36 4.45
N ARG A 112 11.98 14.04 4.46
CA ARG A 112 13.04 15.06 4.54
C ARG A 112 13.04 16.03 3.37
N MET A 113 12.72 15.57 2.17
CA MET A 113 12.56 16.45 1.01
C MET A 113 11.40 17.43 1.23
N CYS A 114 10.24 16.95 1.68
CA CYS A 114 9.10 17.80 2.02
C CYS A 114 9.46 18.81 3.13
N GLN A 115 10.21 18.40 4.16
CA GLN A 115 10.69 19.31 5.21
C GLN A 115 11.60 20.41 4.64
N LYS A 116 12.55 20.08 3.76
CA LYS A 116 13.43 21.07 3.13
C LYS A 116 12.64 22.10 2.33
N ILE A 117 11.60 21.67 1.61
CA ILE A 117 10.71 22.58 0.87
C ILE A 117 9.90 23.46 1.84
N ALA A 118 9.42 22.90 2.95
CA ALA A 118 8.72 23.66 3.98
C ALA A 118 9.64 24.72 4.64
N TRP A 119 10.89 24.36 4.95
CA TRP A 119 11.89 25.31 5.47
C TRP A 119 12.19 26.44 4.49
N LEU A 120 12.22 26.15 3.19
CA LEU A 120 12.34 27.18 2.17
C LEU A 120 11.11 28.11 2.17
N GLY A 121 9.90 27.56 2.29
CA GLY A 121 8.68 28.35 2.43
C GLY A 121 8.72 29.28 3.65
N ILE A 122 9.22 28.79 4.79
CA ILE A 122 9.48 29.59 5.99
C ILE A 122 10.49 30.71 5.71
N LEU A 123 11.59 30.41 5.03
CA LEU A 123 12.59 31.42 4.66
C LEU A 123 11.97 32.51 3.75
N MET A 124 11.17 32.11 2.77
CA MET A 124 10.46 33.04 1.88
C MET A 124 9.40 33.87 2.61
N SER A 125 8.79 33.32 3.68
CA SER A 125 7.80 34.04 4.48
C SER A 125 8.36 35.33 5.09
N GLY A 126 9.66 35.39 5.40
CA GLY A 126 10.31 36.59 5.93
C GLY A 126 10.24 37.79 4.97
N ALA A 127 10.25 37.54 3.65
CA ALA A 127 10.08 38.58 2.64
C ALA A 127 8.60 38.84 2.31
N LEU A 128 7.76 37.81 2.35
CA LEU A 128 6.35 37.91 1.97
C LEU A 128 5.49 38.55 3.07
N PHE A 129 5.74 38.28 4.35
CA PHE A 129 4.91 38.82 5.44
C PHE A 129 4.87 40.35 5.48
N PRO A 130 6.00 41.09 5.39
CA PRO A 130 5.94 42.55 5.33
C PRO A 130 5.16 43.05 4.10
N VAL A 131 5.39 42.44 2.94
CA VAL A 131 4.73 42.85 1.69
C VAL A 131 3.23 42.65 1.73
N TYR A 132 2.77 41.55 2.33
CA TYR A 132 1.34 41.29 2.54
C TYR A 132 0.76 42.20 3.61
N TYR A 133 1.43 42.34 4.76
CA TYR A 133 0.90 43.11 5.89
C TYR A 133 0.68 44.59 5.58
N TYR A 134 1.57 45.21 4.80
CA TYR A 134 1.43 46.61 4.37
C TYR A 134 0.51 46.76 3.14
N GLY A 135 -0.20 45.69 2.74
CA GLY A 135 -1.31 45.68 1.77
C GLY A 135 -2.35 46.77 2.05
N HIS A 136 -2.89 47.37 0.99
CA HIS A 136 -3.92 48.41 1.09
C HIS A 136 -5.32 47.85 0.81
N ALA A 137 -5.71 46.73 1.42
CA ALA A 137 -7.09 46.25 1.37
C ALA A 137 -7.86 46.58 2.65
N GLU A 138 -9.10 47.06 2.50
CA GLU A 138 -10.03 47.30 3.59
C GLU A 138 -10.83 46.02 3.86
N GLY A 139 -11.06 45.64 5.12
CA GLY A 139 -12.04 44.59 5.42
C GLY A 139 -11.75 43.62 6.57
N SER A 140 -10.53 43.54 7.12
CA SER A 140 -10.29 42.68 8.28
C SER A 140 -9.30 43.24 9.31
N THR A 141 -9.62 43.07 10.59
CA THR A 141 -8.78 43.49 11.72
C THR A 141 -7.75 42.42 12.12
N ASP A 142 -7.90 41.18 11.63
CA ASP A 142 -7.01 40.09 11.99
C ASP A 142 -5.63 40.22 11.31
N ALA A 143 -4.58 40.25 12.13
CA ALA A 143 -3.20 40.36 11.67
C ALA A 143 -2.78 39.17 10.79
N MET A 144 -3.33 37.97 11.04
CA MET A 144 -2.97 36.78 10.27
C MET A 144 -3.55 36.77 8.86
N PHE A 145 -4.77 37.28 8.68
CA PHE A 145 -5.35 37.44 7.36
C PHE A 145 -4.56 38.47 6.53
N LYS A 146 -4.10 39.56 7.15
CA LYS A 146 -3.26 40.58 6.50
C LYS A 146 -1.92 40.02 5.99
N MET A 147 -1.47 38.88 6.49
CA MET A 147 -0.24 38.20 6.06
C MET A 147 -0.44 37.21 4.91
N THR A 148 -1.53 37.34 4.13
CA THR A 148 -1.86 36.44 3.02
C THR A 148 -2.07 37.20 1.70
N LEU A 149 -1.93 36.48 0.58
CA LEU A 149 -2.08 37.04 -0.77
C LEU A 149 -3.51 37.57 -1.05
N SER A 150 -4.53 37.07 -0.35
CA SER A 150 -5.91 37.54 -0.52
C SER A 150 -6.07 39.01 -0.12
N HIS A 151 -5.24 39.52 0.78
CA HIS A 151 -5.24 40.91 1.24
C HIS A 151 -4.67 41.92 0.23
N LEU A 152 -4.11 41.48 -0.90
CA LEU A 152 -3.58 42.40 -1.91
C LEU A 152 -4.64 42.75 -2.97
N ASP A 153 -5.07 44.02 -3.01
CA ASP A 153 -5.94 44.58 -4.05
C ASP A 153 -5.18 45.21 -5.22
N ILE A 154 -5.83 45.23 -6.39
CA ILE A 154 -5.26 45.57 -7.70
C ILE A 154 -5.25 47.09 -7.92
N ASP A 155 -6.14 47.83 -7.26
CA ASP A 155 -6.57 49.16 -7.70
C ASP A 155 -5.59 50.32 -7.44
N LYS A 156 -4.43 50.07 -6.79
CA LYS A 156 -3.53 51.15 -6.34
C LYS A 156 -2.10 51.14 -6.91
N GLY A 157 -1.87 50.55 -8.08
CA GLY A 157 -0.56 50.64 -8.77
C GLY A 157 0.60 49.89 -8.09
N ASP A 158 0.30 49.05 -7.10
CA ASP A 158 1.26 48.26 -6.32
C ASP A 158 1.67 46.94 -7.01
N GLY A 159 1.85 46.96 -8.34
CA GLY A 159 2.16 45.77 -9.14
C GLY A 159 3.45 45.05 -8.72
N TRP A 160 4.40 45.77 -8.11
CA TRP A 160 5.66 45.21 -7.60
C TRP A 160 5.45 44.19 -6.47
N ARG A 161 4.38 44.30 -5.67
CA ARG A 161 4.09 43.36 -4.57
C ARG A 161 3.78 41.97 -5.10
N PHE A 162 3.01 41.90 -6.19
CA PHE A 162 2.74 40.66 -6.91
C PHE A 162 3.99 40.11 -7.62
N THR A 163 4.96 40.94 -7.99
CA THR A 163 6.22 40.42 -8.55
C THR A 163 7.04 39.66 -7.50
N LEU A 164 7.01 40.05 -6.22
CA LEU A 164 7.71 39.33 -5.16
C LEU A 164 7.09 37.93 -4.92
N THR A 165 5.77 37.79 -5.05
CA THR A 165 5.11 36.49 -4.92
C THR A 165 5.52 35.55 -6.04
N VAL A 166 5.66 36.07 -7.26
CA VAL A 166 6.21 35.33 -8.40
C VAL A 166 7.67 34.95 -8.16
N VAL A 167 8.51 35.86 -7.65
CA VAL A 167 9.91 35.53 -7.30
C VAL A 167 9.98 34.39 -6.28
N SER A 168 9.13 34.42 -5.24
CA SER A 168 9.02 33.32 -4.27
C SER A 168 8.63 32.00 -4.93
N MET A 169 7.64 32.02 -5.81
CA MET A 169 7.17 30.86 -6.57
C MET A 169 8.28 30.28 -7.46
N TYR A 170 9.10 31.11 -8.11
CA TYR A 170 10.27 30.68 -8.89
C TYR A 170 11.33 30.02 -8.00
N LEU A 171 11.65 30.62 -6.84
CA LEU A 171 12.64 30.07 -5.91
C LEU A 171 12.20 28.71 -5.35
N VAL A 172 10.94 28.59 -4.91
CA VAL A 172 10.36 27.31 -4.44
C VAL A 172 10.38 26.27 -5.56
N SER A 173 10.04 26.65 -6.79
CA SER A 173 10.03 25.73 -7.94
C SER A 173 11.43 25.24 -8.31
N ILE A 174 12.41 26.14 -8.43
CA ILE A 174 13.81 25.79 -8.75
C ILE A 174 14.39 24.89 -7.68
N CYS A 175 14.18 25.21 -6.39
CA CYS A 175 14.65 24.37 -5.30
C CYS A 175 13.98 22.99 -5.30
N THR A 176 12.66 22.92 -5.54
CA THR A 176 11.94 21.65 -5.62
C THR A 176 12.48 20.79 -6.77
N CYS A 177 12.69 21.36 -7.95
CA CYS A 177 13.30 20.67 -9.08
C CYS A 177 14.73 20.19 -8.78
N TYR A 178 15.56 21.02 -8.13
CA TYR A 178 16.91 20.65 -7.72
C TYR A 178 16.92 19.49 -6.70
N LEU A 179 16.06 19.56 -5.69
CA LEU A 179 15.92 18.49 -4.69
C LEU A 179 15.43 17.20 -5.33
N LEU A 180 14.41 17.25 -6.19
CA LEU A 180 13.91 16.07 -6.91
C LEU A 180 14.98 15.46 -7.82
N TRP A 181 15.77 16.29 -8.52
CA TRP A 181 16.89 15.82 -9.34
C TRP A 181 17.92 15.06 -8.49
N ASN A 182 18.28 15.62 -7.33
CA ASN A 182 19.22 15.00 -6.41
C ASN A 182 18.67 13.69 -5.83
N GLU A 183 17.40 13.68 -5.39
CA GLU A 183 16.77 12.47 -4.84
C GLU A 183 16.64 11.36 -5.90
N PHE A 184 16.32 11.70 -7.15
CA PHE A 184 16.29 10.71 -8.24
C PHE A 184 17.70 10.19 -8.56
N SER A 185 18.71 11.06 -8.56
CA SER A 185 20.10 10.63 -8.74
C SER A 185 20.54 9.66 -7.65
N VAL A 186 20.17 9.92 -6.39
CA VAL A 186 20.44 9.00 -5.27
C VAL A 186 19.63 7.71 -5.40
N TYR A 187 18.38 7.78 -5.87
CA TYR A 187 17.56 6.59 -6.18
C TYR A 187 18.24 5.67 -7.17
N VAL A 188 18.73 6.19 -8.31
CA VAL A 188 19.45 5.36 -9.30
C VAL A 188 20.64 4.65 -8.64
N ARG A 189 21.47 5.38 -7.91
CA ARG A 189 22.65 4.80 -7.24
C ARG A 189 22.28 3.71 -6.22
N ARG A 190 21.29 3.97 -5.37
CA ARG A 190 20.85 2.96 -4.37
C ARG A 190 20.17 1.78 -5.04
N ARG A 191 19.46 2.00 -6.14
CA ARG A 191 18.85 0.94 -6.95
C ARG A 191 19.90 0.01 -7.56
N HIS A 192 21.01 0.55 -8.06
CA HIS A 192 22.17 -0.25 -8.49
C HIS A 192 22.82 -1.00 -7.32
N GLU A 193 22.97 -0.37 -6.15
CA GLU A 193 23.46 -1.04 -4.93
C GLU A 193 22.56 -2.20 -4.49
N PHE A 194 21.24 -2.08 -4.69
CA PHE A 194 20.28 -3.15 -4.39
C PHE A 194 20.28 -4.27 -5.45
N LEU A 195 20.35 -3.92 -6.73
CA LEU A 195 20.45 -4.90 -7.82
C LEU A 195 21.76 -5.67 -7.77
N SER A 196 22.82 -5.04 -7.26
CA SER A 196 24.10 -5.68 -6.99
C SER A 196 24.11 -6.46 -5.68
N ARG A 197 23.01 -6.67 -4.97
CA ARG A 197 22.98 -7.62 -3.83
C ARG A 197 23.03 -9.08 -4.32
N LYS A 198 23.49 -9.98 -3.46
CA LYS A 198 23.40 -11.43 -3.70
C LYS A 198 22.02 -11.90 -3.25
N ALA A 199 21.05 -11.82 -4.14
CA ALA A 199 19.69 -12.29 -3.88
C ALA A 199 19.18 -13.06 -5.09
N SER A 200 18.36 -14.09 -4.86
CA SER A 200 17.81 -14.95 -5.91
C SER A 200 17.09 -14.18 -7.00
N GLN A 201 16.30 -13.18 -6.61
CA GLN A 201 15.58 -12.28 -7.50
C GLN A 201 16.44 -11.55 -8.55
N GLN A 202 17.76 -11.40 -8.34
CA GLN A 202 18.63 -10.73 -9.31
C GLN A 202 19.14 -11.65 -10.43
N TYR A 203 19.10 -12.97 -10.18
CA TYR A 203 19.51 -14.00 -11.12
C TYR A 203 18.33 -14.62 -11.86
N THR A 204 17.11 -14.38 -11.40
CA THR A 204 15.89 -14.97 -11.95
C THR A 204 15.05 -13.94 -12.70
N ILE A 205 14.48 -14.37 -13.82
CA ILE A 205 13.48 -13.64 -14.58
C ILE A 205 12.13 -14.34 -14.48
N VAL A 206 11.05 -13.56 -14.56
CA VAL A 206 9.70 -14.09 -14.74
C VAL A 206 9.25 -13.78 -16.16
N ILE A 207 8.70 -14.79 -16.83
CA ILE A 207 8.21 -14.72 -18.21
C ILE A 207 6.70 -14.90 -18.13
N ASN A 208 5.95 -13.92 -18.61
CA ASN A 208 4.49 -13.97 -18.66
C ASN A 208 4.01 -14.05 -20.12
N GLY A 209 2.91 -14.75 -20.36
CA GLY A 209 2.38 -14.98 -21.70
C GLY A 209 3.19 -15.98 -22.52
N LEU A 210 3.63 -17.09 -21.89
CA LEU A 210 4.29 -18.18 -22.63
C LEU A 210 3.31 -18.77 -23.67
N PRO A 211 3.77 -19.00 -24.92
CA PRO A 211 2.97 -19.69 -25.92
C PRO A 211 2.84 -21.17 -25.55
N ASP A 212 1.77 -21.80 -26.03
CA ASP A 212 1.38 -23.15 -25.59
C ASP A 212 2.49 -24.20 -25.76
N HIS A 213 3.32 -24.11 -26.79
CA HIS A 213 4.43 -25.03 -27.05
C HIS A 213 5.62 -24.86 -26.09
N LEU A 214 5.77 -23.70 -25.44
CA LEU A 214 6.84 -23.40 -24.47
C LEU A 214 6.37 -23.46 -23.01
N CYS A 215 5.14 -23.88 -22.75
CA CYS A 215 4.59 -23.93 -21.41
C CYS A 215 5.12 -25.10 -20.55
N THR A 216 6.05 -25.92 -21.04
CA THR A 216 6.63 -27.03 -20.27
C THR A 216 8.04 -26.71 -19.79
N GLN A 217 8.43 -27.25 -18.62
CA GLN A 217 9.77 -27.03 -18.06
C GLN A 217 10.89 -27.44 -19.01
N GLN A 218 10.76 -28.59 -19.69
CA GLN A 218 11.75 -29.08 -20.65
C GLN A 218 11.81 -28.22 -21.91
N THR A 219 10.66 -27.87 -22.50
CA THR A 219 10.63 -27.07 -23.74
C THR A 219 11.13 -25.65 -23.51
N LEU A 220 10.72 -25.00 -22.41
CA LEU A 220 11.23 -23.69 -22.04
C LEU A 220 12.73 -23.70 -21.73
N ARG A 221 13.21 -24.76 -21.06
CA ARG A 221 14.64 -24.94 -20.79
C ARG A 221 15.43 -25.07 -22.11
N ASN A 222 14.98 -25.92 -23.02
CA ASN A 222 15.64 -26.10 -24.32
C ASN A 222 15.66 -24.78 -25.10
N TYR A 223 14.54 -24.05 -25.14
CA TYR A 223 14.47 -22.73 -25.78
C TYR A 223 15.47 -21.73 -25.18
N MET A 224 15.52 -21.63 -23.84
CA MET A 224 16.43 -20.71 -23.14
C MET A 224 17.90 -21.12 -23.27
N GLU A 225 18.20 -22.42 -23.32
CA GLU A 225 19.57 -22.92 -23.51
C GLU A 225 20.08 -22.65 -24.94
N VAL A 226 19.20 -22.64 -25.95
CA VAL A 226 19.55 -22.24 -27.33
C VAL A 226 19.93 -20.75 -27.38
N LEU A 227 19.18 -19.88 -26.68
CA LEU A 227 19.42 -18.44 -26.66
C LEU A 227 20.58 -18.02 -25.75
N PHE A 228 20.71 -18.68 -24.60
CA PHE A 228 21.69 -18.37 -23.55
C PHE A 228 22.49 -19.64 -23.19
N PRO A 229 23.42 -20.07 -24.05
CA PRO A 229 24.13 -21.32 -23.87
C PRO A 229 24.90 -21.34 -22.55
N LYS A 230 24.79 -22.46 -21.81
CA LYS A 230 25.46 -22.72 -20.52
C LYS A 230 25.20 -21.67 -19.43
N SER A 231 24.17 -20.83 -19.59
CA SER A 231 23.87 -19.76 -18.63
C SER A 231 22.61 -20.04 -17.80
N VAL A 232 21.76 -20.97 -18.24
CA VAL A 232 20.52 -21.37 -17.57
C VAL A 232 20.81 -22.42 -16.50
N LEU A 233 20.37 -22.18 -15.26
CA LEU A 233 20.47 -23.13 -14.14
C LEU A 233 19.16 -23.88 -13.93
N TYR A 234 18.12 -23.15 -13.53
CA TYR A 234 16.82 -23.70 -13.15
C TYR A 234 15.69 -23.04 -13.93
N VAL A 235 14.70 -23.84 -14.32
CA VAL A 235 13.48 -23.39 -14.98
C VAL A 235 12.30 -23.96 -14.22
N TYR A 236 11.34 -23.12 -13.85
CA TYR A 236 10.10 -23.51 -13.18
C TYR A 236 8.91 -22.91 -13.93
N VAL A 237 8.05 -23.74 -14.49
CA VAL A 237 6.81 -23.27 -15.12
C VAL A 237 5.68 -23.27 -14.11
N ALA A 238 4.91 -22.18 -14.05
CA ALA A 238 3.75 -22.06 -13.20
C ALA A 238 2.66 -23.04 -13.63
N VAL A 239 2.08 -23.72 -12.66
CA VAL A 239 1.05 -24.73 -12.87
C VAL A 239 -0.28 -24.21 -12.36
N GLU A 240 -1.37 -24.54 -13.07
CA GLU A 240 -2.71 -24.36 -12.55
C GLU A 240 -2.96 -25.41 -11.46
N CYS A 241 -2.81 -25.01 -10.20
CA CYS A 241 -2.88 -25.91 -9.05
C CYS A 241 -3.99 -25.52 -8.07
N GLY A 242 -5.07 -24.87 -8.53
CA GLY A 242 -6.15 -24.37 -7.67
C GLY A 242 -6.81 -25.43 -6.78
N ASP A 243 -6.93 -26.69 -7.24
CA ASP A 243 -7.43 -27.79 -6.42
C ASP A 243 -6.42 -28.25 -5.36
N LEU A 244 -5.13 -28.29 -5.72
CA LEU A 244 -4.05 -28.59 -4.79
C LEU A 244 -3.92 -27.49 -3.72
N GLU A 245 -3.99 -26.21 -4.09
CA GLU A 245 -3.99 -25.07 -3.17
C GLU A 245 -5.13 -25.18 -2.14
N LYS A 246 -6.33 -25.57 -2.58
CA LYS A 246 -7.47 -25.83 -1.69
C LYS A 246 -7.22 -27.01 -0.75
N LEU A 247 -6.68 -28.12 -1.26
CA LEU A 247 -6.34 -29.29 -0.45
C LEU A 247 -5.29 -28.96 0.61
N VAL A 248 -4.22 -28.25 0.23
CA VAL A 248 -3.17 -27.78 1.15
C VAL A 248 -3.75 -26.82 2.20
N ALA A 249 -4.60 -25.87 1.78
CA ALA A 249 -5.26 -24.95 2.70
C ALA A 249 -6.19 -25.68 3.70
N GLU A 250 -6.97 -26.66 3.24
CA GLU A 250 -7.79 -27.49 4.13
C GLU A 250 -6.94 -28.39 5.03
N ARG A 251 -5.82 -28.93 4.53
CA ARG A 251 -4.85 -29.70 5.33
C ARG A 251 -4.30 -28.89 6.50
N VAL A 252 -3.88 -27.65 6.23
CA VAL A 252 -3.42 -26.71 7.27
C VAL A 252 -4.54 -26.37 8.26
N LYS A 253 -5.78 -26.17 7.80
CA LYS A 253 -6.94 -25.94 8.68
C LYS A 253 -7.23 -27.14 9.58
N VAL A 254 -7.21 -28.36 9.04
CA VAL A 254 -7.46 -29.59 9.80
C VAL A 254 -6.35 -29.81 10.82
N ARG A 255 -5.07 -29.64 10.44
CA ARG A 255 -3.95 -29.67 11.40
C ARG A 255 -4.16 -28.67 12.54
N ASN A 256 -4.47 -27.42 12.23
CA ASN A 256 -4.69 -26.40 13.26
C ASN A 256 -5.90 -26.72 14.17
N ARG A 257 -6.94 -27.40 13.65
CA ARG A 257 -8.07 -27.91 14.46
C ARG A 257 -7.68 -29.11 15.32
N LEU A 258 -6.85 -30.01 14.80
CA LEU A 258 -6.32 -31.16 15.52
C LEU A 258 -5.47 -30.70 16.71
N GLU A 259 -4.52 -29.79 16.48
CA GLU A 259 -3.70 -29.21 17.56
C GLU A 259 -4.56 -28.51 18.62
N HIS A 260 -5.64 -27.84 18.20
CA HIS A 260 -6.58 -27.22 19.13
C HIS A 260 -7.36 -28.25 19.94
N ALA A 261 -7.82 -29.34 19.33
CA ALA A 261 -8.51 -30.42 20.00
C ALA A 261 -7.60 -31.15 21.00
N LEU A 262 -6.35 -31.41 20.62
CA LEU A 262 -5.32 -31.98 21.49
C LEU A 262 -5.06 -31.08 22.71
N ALA A 263 -4.88 -29.77 22.49
CA ALA A 263 -4.71 -28.80 23.57
C ALA A 263 -5.93 -28.70 24.50
N LEU A 264 -7.14 -28.80 23.95
CA LEU A 264 -8.38 -28.77 24.73
C LEU A 264 -8.53 -30.04 25.57
N GLY A 265 -8.21 -31.21 25.00
CA GLY A 265 -8.23 -32.49 25.68
C GLY A 265 -7.23 -32.52 26.84
N ALA A 266 -6.00 -32.07 26.62
CA ALA A 266 -4.99 -31.99 27.70
C ALA A 266 -5.39 -31.02 28.81
N LYS A 267 -6.04 -29.89 28.49
CA LYS A 267 -6.49 -28.92 29.49
C LYS A 267 -7.67 -29.45 30.33
N LYS A 268 -8.58 -30.22 29.72
CA LYS A 268 -9.78 -30.75 30.40
C LYS A 268 -9.55 -32.11 31.05
N GLY A 269 -8.54 -32.87 30.61
CA GLY A 269 -8.34 -34.27 31.02
C GLY A 269 -9.36 -35.25 30.45
N GLU A 270 -10.22 -34.81 29.53
CA GLU A 270 -11.33 -35.59 28.95
C GLU A 270 -11.23 -35.66 27.42
N ARG A 271 -11.84 -36.70 26.82
CA ARG A 271 -11.93 -36.85 25.37
C ARG A 271 -12.82 -35.77 24.76
N VAL A 272 -12.33 -35.12 23.72
CA VAL A 272 -13.06 -34.04 23.04
C VAL A 272 -14.00 -34.65 22.01
N MET A 273 -15.29 -34.70 22.32
CA MET A 273 -16.30 -35.23 21.41
C MET A 273 -16.82 -34.15 20.45
N LYS A 274 -17.03 -34.53 19.19
CA LYS A 274 -17.64 -33.68 18.16
C LYS A 274 -18.80 -34.41 17.50
N ARG A 275 -19.91 -33.71 17.30
CA ARG A 275 -21.05 -34.23 16.53
C ARG A 275 -20.67 -34.28 15.05
N ASP A 276 -20.66 -35.47 14.47
CA ASP A 276 -20.44 -35.60 13.03
C ASP A 276 -21.67 -35.07 12.28
N LYS A 277 -21.44 -34.27 11.25
CA LYS A 277 -22.49 -33.75 10.37
C LYS A 277 -22.70 -34.63 9.15
N MET A 278 -21.77 -35.54 8.84
CA MET A 278 -21.80 -36.32 7.61
C MET A 278 -22.47 -37.70 7.78
N PHE A 279 -22.27 -38.38 8.92
CA PHE A 279 -22.82 -39.73 9.19
C PHE A 279 -23.92 -39.79 10.28
N GLY A 280 -24.70 -38.71 10.43
CA GLY A 280 -25.80 -38.67 11.42
C GLY A 280 -25.30 -38.47 12.85
N GLU A 281 -26.25 -38.28 13.78
CA GLU A 281 -26.11 -37.65 15.11
C GLU A 281 -25.13 -38.27 16.14
N LYS A 282 -24.22 -39.15 15.73
CA LYS A 282 -23.23 -39.76 16.63
C LYS A 282 -22.16 -38.75 17.04
N ASN A 283 -21.87 -38.71 18.35
CA ASN A 283 -20.72 -38.02 18.89
C ASN A 283 -19.48 -38.88 18.62
N VAL A 284 -18.57 -38.40 17.79
CA VAL A 284 -17.31 -39.07 17.44
C VAL A 284 -16.16 -38.34 18.13
N ASP A 285 -15.09 -39.05 18.47
CA ASP A 285 -13.88 -38.43 19.00
C ASP A 285 -13.30 -37.45 17.98
N ALA A 286 -13.17 -36.18 18.38
CA ALA A 286 -12.67 -35.13 17.51
C ALA A 286 -11.19 -35.36 17.14
N ILE A 287 -10.40 -35.97 18.03
CA ILE A 287 -8.97 -36.21 17.80
C ILE A 287 -8.82 -37.28 16.72
N GLU A 288 -9.47 -38.43 16.88
CA GLU A 288 -9.45 -39.54 15.91
C GLU A 288 -9.97 -39.08 14.55
N LEU A 289 -11.10 -38.37 14.53
CA LEU A 289 -11.68 -37.81 13.29
C LEU A 289 -10.73 -36.85 12.57
N TYR A 290 -10.07 -35.94 13.29
CA TYR A 290 -9.13 -35.01 12.65
C TYR A 290 -7.79 -35.66 12.26
N GLN A 291 -7.34 -36.69 12.99
CA GLN A 291 -6.17 -37.48 12.62
C GLN A 291 -6.42 -38.23 11.31
N ASP A 292 -7.57 -38.89 11.18
CA ASP A 292 -7.95 -39.59 9.95
C ASP A 292 -8.17 -38.61 8.79
N GLN A 293 -8.81 -37.46 9.03
CA GLN A 293 -8.92 -36.41 8.02
C GLN A 293 -7.55 -35.89 7.56
N LEU A 294 -6.60 -35.71 8.48
CA LEU A 294 -5.26 -35.23 8.16
C LEU A 294 -4.48 -36.26 7.35
N ARG A 295 -4.54 -37.55 7.71
CA ARG A 295 -3.93 -38.66 6.95
C ARG A 295 -4.48 -38.71 5.52
N ASN A 296 -5.80 -38.74 5.38
CA ASN A 296 -6.45 -38.73 4.08
C ASN A 296 -6.07 -37.49 3.23
N LEU A 297 -5.91 -36.32 3.85
CA LEU A 297 -5.48 -35.10 3.17
C LEU A 297 -3.99 -35.12 2.81
N ASN A 298 -3.12 -35.69 3.65
CA ASN A 298 -1.70 -35.90 3.35
C ASN A 298 -1.54 -36.77 2.10
N ASP A 299 -2.24 -37.90 2.05
CA ASP A 299 -2.22 -38.83 0.92
C ASP A 299 -2.79 -38.17 -0.34
N ALA A 300 -3.89 -37.43 -0.22
CA ALA A 300 -4.52 -36.74 -1.35
C ALA A 300 -3.65 -35.62 -1.93
N VAL A 301 -2.98 -34.83 -1.09
CA VAL A 301 -2.03 -33.81 -1.54
C VAL A 301 -0.87 -34.46 -2.27
N GLU A 302 -0.29 -35.54 -1.73
CA GLU A 302 0.80 -36.22 -2.40
C GLU A 302 0.37 -36.83 -3.75
N MET A 303 -0.78 -37.50 -3.80
CA MET A 303 -1.33 -38.05 -5.04
C MET A 303 -1.57 -36.95 -6.08
N GLU A 304 -2.15 -35.81 -5.68
CA GLU A 304 -2.42 -34.71 -6.61
C GLU A 304 -1.12 -34.10 -7.14
N VAL A 305 -0.11 -33.86 -6.29
CA VAL A 305 1.22 -33.39 -6.74
C VAL A 305 1.86 -34.38 -7.72
N ARG A 306 1.81 -35.68 -7.43
CA ARG A 306 2.32 -36.72 -8.35
C ARG A 306 1.57 -36.71 -9.67
N SER A 307 0.25 -36.56 -9.65
CA SER A 307 -0.59 -36.53 -10.86
C SER A 307 -0.26 -35.33 -11.75
N ILE A 308 -0.05 -34.16 -11.15
CA ILE A 308 0.36 -32.94 -11.84
C ILE A 308 1.71 -33.15 -12.52
N LEU A 309 2.70 -33.66 -11.80
CA LEU A 309 4.04 -33.90 -12.34
C LEU A 309 4.03 -34.91 -13.49
N ARG A 310 3.25 -36.01 -13.37
CA ARG A 310 3.10 -36.99 -14.46
C ARG A 310 2.46 -36.38 -15.69
N ASN A 311 1.39 -35.60 -15.51
CA ASN A 311 0.70 -34.95 -16.63
C ASN A 311 1.60 -33.93 -17.32
N GLN A 312 2.40 -33.18 -16.56
CA GLN A 312 3.40 -32.27 -17.14
C GLN A 312 4.45 -33.02 -17.95
N ALA A 313 4.96 -34.15 -17.45
CA ALA A 313 5.93 -34.97 -18.16
C ALA A 313 5.34 -35.57 -19.46
N ALA A 314 4.12 -36.10 -19.40
CA ALA A 314 3.43 -36.63 -20.59
C ALA A 314 3.23 -35.57 -21.66
N LEU A 315 2.84 -34.36 -21.25
CA LEU A 315 2.66 -33.23 -22.17
C LEU A 315 4.01 -32.76 -22.76
N ALA A 316 5.09 -32.79 -21.96
CA ALA A 316 6.44 -32.48 -22.43
C ALA A 316 6.85 -33.39 -23.60
N SER A 317 6.65 -34.70 -23.43
CA SER A 317 7.01 -35.70 -24.44
C SER A 317 6.23 -35.50 -25.73
N GLN A 318 4.92 -35.25 -25.66
CA GLN A 318 4.09 -35.00 -26.84
C GLN A 318 4.49 -33.71 -27.58
N MET A 319 4.79 -32.64 -26.84
CA MET A 319 5.25 -31.39 -27.46
C MET A 319 6.62 -31.57 -28.14
N LEU A 320 7.51 -32.35 -27.55
CA LEU A 320 8.79 -32.69 -28.15
C LEU A 320 8.59 -33.52 -29.42
N GLU A 321 7.74 -34.54 -29.38
CA GLU A 321 7.37 -35.35 -30.54
C GLU A 321 6.77 -34.49 -31.66
N ALA A 322 5.83 -33.59 -31.34
CA ALA A 322 5.25 -32.67 -32.32
C ALA A 322 6.32 -31.77 -32.97
N SER A 323 7.28 -31.26 -32.18
CA SER A 323 8.37 -30.41 -32.71
C SER A 323 9.34 -31.15 -33.64
N LEU A 324 9.38 -32.48 -33.61
CA LEU A 324 10.22 -33.31 -34.50
C LEU A 324 9.51 -33.68 -35.81
N VAL A 325 8.19 -33.48 -35.90
CA VAL A 325 7.35 -33.90 -37.04
C VAL A 325 7.11 -32.76 -38.05
N ASP A 326 7.44 -31.51 -37.70
CA ASP A 326 7.22 -30.33 -38.57
C ASP A 326 8.14 -30.24 -39.82
N ASP A 327 8.97 -31.25 -40.11
CA ASP A 327 9.75 -31.33 -41.36
C ASP A 327 9.01 -32.09 -42.50
N GLU A 328 7.86 -32.73 -42.26
CA GLU A 328 7.07 -33.37 -43.32
C GLU A 328 5.57 -33.03 -43.24
N GLU A 329 5.11 -32.33 -44.29
CA GLU A 329 3.74 -31.99 -44.66
C GLU A 329 2.70 -33.05 -44.21
N SER A 330 1.90 -32.74 -43.18
CA SER A 330 0.69 -33.51 -42.87
C SER A 330 -0.36 -32.70 -42.11
N ASP A 331 -1.63 -32.94 -42.43
CA ASP A 331 -2.83 -32.40 -41.78
C ASP A 331 -2.84 -32.72 -40.27
N VAL A 332 -2.37 -31.80 -39.43
CA VAL A 332 -2.38 -31.96 -37.97
C VAL A 332 -3.74 -31.51 -37.40
N PRO A 333 -4.46 -32.34 -36.61
CA PRO A 333 -5.65 -31.88 -35.91
C PRO A 333 -5.28 -30.74 -34.96
N THR A 334 -6.08 -29.67 -34.96
CA THR A 334 -5.86 -28.44 -34.19
C THR A 334 -5.43 -28.73 -32.75
N LEU A 335 -4.40 -28.04 -32.22
CA LEU A 335 -3.85 -28.17 -30.85
C LEU A 335 -4.93 -28.19 -29.73
N GLN A 336 -6.11 -27.61 -29.98
CA GLN A 336 -7.27 -27.68 -29.08
C GLN A 336 -7.82 -29.11 -28.89
N THR A 337 -7.74 -29.95 -29.92
CA THR A 337 -8.18 -31.36 -29.92
C THR A 337 -7.20 -32.25 -29.15
N GLN A 338 -5.89 -31.94 -29.19
CA GLN A 338 -4.89 -32.63 -28.36
C GLN A 338 -5.00 -32.24 -26.87
N ARG A 339 -5.39 -30.99 -26.55
CA ARG A 339 -5.59 -30.50 -25.17
C ARG A 339 -6.61 -31.30 -24.36
N GLN A 340 -7.68 -31.83 -24.98
CA GLN A 340 -8.77 -32.49 -24.27
C GLN A 340 -8.47 -33.95 -23.87
N ASN A 341 -7.45 -34.59 -24.47
CA ASN A 341 -7.23 -36.04 -24.34
C ASN A 341 -6.12 -36.46 -23.36
N VAL A 342 -5.43 -35.53 -22.68
CA VAL A 342 -4.17 -35.82 -21.96
C VAL A 342 -4.29 -35.84 -20.44
N ILE A 343 -5.48 -35.64 -19.87
CA ILE A 343 -5.64 -35.84 -18.42
C ILE A 343 -5.59 -37.35 -18.14
N ILE A 344 -4.41 -37.86 -17.78
CA ILE A 344 -4.27 -39.21 -17.24
C ILE A 344 -4.97 -39.18 -15.88
N VAL A 345 -6.22 -39.63 -15.85
CA VAL A 345 -7.00 -39.75 -14.62
C VAL A 345 -6.41 -40.93 -13.84
N ASP A 346 -5.70 -40.63 -12.76
CA ASP A 346 -5.15 -41.66 -11.88
C ASP A 346 -6.30 -42.53 -11.31
N GLU A 347 -6.28 -43.85 -11.53
CA GLU A 347 -7.32 -44.79 -11.07
C GLU A 347 -7.48 -44.77 -9.53
N GLY A 348 -6.44 -44.32 -8.81
CA GLY A 348 -6.46 -44.06 -7.36
C GLY A 348 -7.45 -42.98 -6.91
N ARG A 349 -7.95 -42.11 -7.81
CA ARG A 349 -9.01 -41.12 -7.51
C ARG A 349 -10.34 -41.78 -7.09
N SER A 350 -10.55 -43.05 -7.43
CA SER A 350 -11.78 -43.79 -7.05
C SER A 350 -11.87 -44.04 -5.54
N ALA A 351 -10.72 -44.23 -4.87
CA ALA A 351 -10.60 -44.52 -3.44
C ALA A 351 -10.68 -43.27 -2.53
N GLU A 352 -10.91 -42.08 -3.09
CA GLU A 352 -11.01 -40.85 -2.30
C GLU A 352 -12.16 -40.89 -1.27
N SER A 353 -11.84 -40.50 -0.04
CA SER A 353 -12.83 -40.39 1.04
C SER A 353 -14.00 -39.46 0.66
N ALA A 354 -15.19 -39.75 1.19
CA ALA A 354 -16.39 -38.94 0.92
C ALA A 354 -16.21 -37.45 1.27
N TYR A 355 -15.34 -37.15 2.25
CA TYR A 355 -14.94 -35.81 2.64
C TYR A 355 -14.24 -35.05 1.50
N ILE A 356 -13.25 -35.68 0.85
CA ILE A 356 -12.50 -35.08 -0.27
C ILE A 356 -13.40 -34.92 -1.51
N LYS A 357 -14.24 -35.93 -1.80
CA LYS A 357 -15.25 -35.85 -2.87
C LYS A 357 -16.21 -34.67 -2.65
N GLY A 358 -16.61 -34.40 -1.41
CA GLY A 358 -17.42 -33.23 -1.05
C GLY A 358 -16.72 -31.89 -1.26
N LEU A 359 -15.42 -31.80 -0.95
CA LEU A 359 -14.60 -30.60 -1.19
C LEU A 359 -14.50 -30.28 -2.69
N ARG A 360 -14.26 -31.30 -3.53
CA ARG A 360 -14.16 -31.15 -4.98
C ARG A 360 -15.48 -30.85 -5.66
N LYS A 361 -16.61 -31.43 -5.20
CA LYS A 361 -17.94 -31.20 -5.79
C LYS A 361 -18.39 -29.72 -5.71
N ARG A 362 -17.92 -28.96 -4.71
CA ARG A 362 -18.14 -27.50 -4.62
C ARG A 362 -17.38 -26.69 -5.68
N THR A 363 -16.39 -27.28 -6.34
CA THR A 363 -15.49 -26.61 -7.29
C THR A 363 -15.93 -26.75 -8.76
N LYS A 364 -16.83 -27.69 -9.09
CA LYS A 364 -17.24 -28.03 -10.47
C LYS A 364 -17.89 -26.89 -11.31
N GLY A 365 -17.91 -25.65 -10.83
CA GLY A 365 -18.38 -24.48 -11.59
C GLY A 365 -17.33 -23.84 -12.52
N VAL A 366 -16.09 -24.34 -12.53
CA VAL A 366 -15.03 -23.87 -13.45
C VAL A 366 -14.66 -25.04 -14.37
N GLU A 367 -15.31 -25.13 -15.53
CA GLU A 367 -14.89 -26.05 -16.59
C GLU A 367 -13.59 -25.55 -17.24
N ASN A 368 -12.73 -26.52 -17.58
CA ASN A 368 -11.47 -26.44 -18.32
C ASN A 368 -10.24 -25.93 -17.54
N THR A 369 -9.42 -26.87 -17.05
CA THR A 369 -8.06 -26.56 -16.58
C THR A 369 -7.04 -27.18 -17.52
N SER A 370 -6.55 -26.36 -18.45
CA SER A 370 -5.15 -26.48 -18.87
C SER A 370 -4.31 -26.55 -17.58
N ILE A 371 -3.51 -27.61 -17.43
CA ILE A 371 -2.61 -27.79 -16.27
C ILE A 371 -1.55 -26.67 -16.24
N MET A 372 -1.36 -25.98 -17.36
CA MET A 372 -0.32 -24.98 -17.55
C MET A 372 -0.88 -23.58 -17.33
N ARG A 373 -0.16 -22.78 -16.55
CA ARG A 373 -0.25 -21.32 -16.64
C ARG A 373 0.78 -20.85 -17.65
N GLY A 374 0.43 -19.85 -18.46
CA GLY A 374 1.35 -19.23 -19.42
C GLY A 374 2.41 -18.35 -18.76
N ALA A 375 3.08 -18.83 -17.70
CA ALA A 375 4.16 -18.11 -17.05
C ALA A 375 5.23 -19.05 -16.50
N GLY A 376 6.48 -18.60 -16.45
CA GLY A 376 7.60 -19.37 -15.91
C GLY A 376 8.71 -18.51 -15.34
N PHE A 377 9.47 -19.09 -14.42
CA PHE A 377 10.68 -18.51 -13.85
C PHE A 377 11.90 -19.17 -14.46
N VAL A 378 12.86 -18.37 -14.89
CA VAL A 378 14.15 -18.84 -15.43
C VAL A 378 15.27 -18.22 -14.62
N THR A 379 16.10 -19.06 -14.02
CA THR A 379 17.23 -18.65 -13.18
C THR A 379 18.54 -18.87 -13.93
N PHE A 380 19.36 -17.84 -13.97
CA PHE A 380 20.67 -17.86 -14.64
C PHE A 380 21.81 -17.99 -13.64
N ASN A 381 22.98 -18.44 -14.11
CA ASN A 381 24.21 -18.50 -13.32
C ASN A 381 24.94 -17.15 -13.19
N THR A 382 24.63 -16.19 -14.06
CA THR A 382 25.30 -14.89 -14.14
C THR A 382 24.28 -13.76 -14.15
N LEU A 383 24.61 -12.64 -13.48
CA LEU A 383 23.81 -11.43 -13.53
C LEU A 383 23.77 -10.86 -14.96
N GLY A 384 24.88 -10.99 -15.69
CA GLY A 384 24.97 -10.52 -17.07
C GLY A 384 23.92 -11.17 -17.98
N ALA A 385 23.72 -12.49 -17.88
CA ALA A 385 22.70 -13.20 -18.66
C ALA A 385 21.29 -12.80 -18.24
N ALA A 386 20.99 -12.77 -16.93
CA ALA A 386 19.68 -12.39 -16.42
C ALA A 386 19.27 -10.97 -16.82
N GLN A 387 20.16 -9.99 -16.64
CA GLN A 387 19.91 -8.58 -17.00
C GLN A 387 19.81 -8.37 -18.52
N SER A 388 20.55 -9.16 -19.32
CA SER A 388 20.43 -9.11 -20.78
C SER A 388 19.08 -9.69 -21.25
N ALA A 389 18.67 -10.83 -20.68
CA ALA A 389 17.37 -11.44 -20.99
C ALA A 389 16.20 -10.50 -20.67
N GLN A 390 16.27 -9.73 -19.57
CA GLN A 390 15.25 -8.73 -19.21
C GLN A 390 15.13 -7.56 -20.21
N GLN A 391 16.17 -7.27 -20.99
CA GLN A 391 16.22 -6.10 -21.88
C GLN A 391 15.97 -6.44 -23.35
N VAL A 392 16.17 -7.71 -23.72
CA VAL A 392 16.05 -8.19 -25.11
C VAL A 392 14.64 -8.70 -25.37
N LEU A 393 14.09 -8.29 -26.51
CA LEU A 393 12.83 -8.81 -27.03
C LEU A 393 12.99 -10.30 -27.41
N GLN A 394 12.11 -11.16 -26.90
CA GLN A 394 12.18 -12.61 -27.13
C GLN A 394 11.32 -13.10 -28.30
N ALA A 395 10.13 -12.51 -28.47
CA ALA A 395 9.17 -12.86 -29.51
C ALA A 395 8.89 -11.65 -30.42
N SER A 396 8.46 -11.91 -31.66
CA SER A 396 7.99 -10.87 -32.57
C SER A 396 6.70 -10.21 -32.08
N ASP A 397 5.83 -10.98 -31.41
CA ASP A 397 4.65 -10.46 -30.73
C ASP A 397 5.02 -9.91 -29.34
N LEU A 398 4.61 -8.68 -29.06
CA LEU A 398 4.82 -8.00 -27.79
C LEU A 398 3.85 -8.47 -26.70
N THR A 399 2.79 -9.20 -27.06
CA THR A 399 1.80 -9.71 -26.11
C THR A 399 2.20 -11.06 -25.50
N GLU A 400 3.19 -11.74 -26.10
CA GLU A 400 3.74 -13.02 -25.67
C GLU A 400 5.13 -12.86 -25.04
N MET A 401 5.51 -13.82 -24.19
CA MET A 401 6.83 -13.94 -23.57
C MET A 401 7.40 -12.63 -22.98
N ARG A 402 6.54 -11.88 -22.29
CA ARG A 402 6.96 -10.65 -21.61
C ARG A 402 7.86 -11.00 -20.43
N ILE A 403 9.12 -10.62 -20.53
CA ILE A 403 10.10 -10.79 -19.47
C ILE A 403 10.03 -9.60 -18.49
N GLU A 404 9.94 -9.92 -17.21
CA GLU A 404 10.11 -8.98 -16.11
C GLU A 404 11.15 -9.53 -15.12
N ALA A 405 11.74 -8.66 -14.30
CA ALA A 405 12.58 -9.13 -13.18
C ALA A 405 11.72 -9.94 -12.21
N ALA A 406 12.20 -11.12 -11.79
CA ALA A 406 11.45 -11.91 -10.83
C ALA A 406 11.38 -11.16 -9.48
N PRO A 407 10.19 -11.04 -8.85
CA PRO A 407 10.12 -10.53 -7.49
C PRO A 407 10.73 -11.54 -6.51
N HIS A 408 11.02 -11.09 -5.29
CA HIS A 408 11.38 -12.01 -4.21
C HIS A 408 10.28 -13.05 -3.97
N VAL A 409 10.63 -14.28 -3.56
CA VAL A 409 9.67 -15.38 -3.36
C VAL A 409 8.48 -14.99 -2.49
N ASP A 410 8.74 -14.33 -1.37
CA ASP A 410 7.70 -13.86 -0.44
C ASP A 410 6.83 -12.72 -0.99
N ASP A 411 7.28 -12.04 -2.05
CA ASP A 411 6.55 -10.94 -2.70
C ASP A 411 5.86 -11.40 -4.00
N VAL A 412 5.99 -12.68 -4.39
CA VAL A 412 5.29 -13.26 -5.56
C VAL A 412 3.80 -13.40 -5.25
N VAL A 413 2.94 -12.82 -6.09
CA VAL A 413 1.49 -13.02 -6.04
C VAL A 413 1.10 -14.15 -6.98
N TRP A 414 1.16 -15.39 -6.47
CA TRP A 414 0.96 -16.62 -7.25
C TRP A 414 -0.39 -16.67 -7.99
N GLU A 415 -1.46 -16.14 -7.38
CA GLU A 415 -2.80 -16.02 -7.98
C GLU A 415 -2.82 -15.20 -9.29
N ASN A 416 -1.87 -14.28 -9.46
CA ASN A 416 -1.81 -13.33 -10.57
C ASN A 416 -0.80 -13.72 -11.66
N LEU A 417 -0.07 -14.83 -11.49
CA LEU A 417 0.89 -15.30 -12.49
C LEU A 417 0.20 -15.94 -13.69
N GLY A 418 0.72 -15.69 -14.89
CA GLY A 418 0.20 -16.30 -16.13
C GLY A 418 -1.07 -15.66 -16.69
N ILE A 419 -1.50 -14.52 -16.13
CA ILE A 419 -2.59 -13.72 -16.70
C ILE A 419 -2.12 -13.10 -18.02
N SER A 420 -2.91 -13.25 -19.09
CA SER A 420 -2.59 -12.67 -20.40
C SER A 420 -2.60 -11.14 -20.38
N PHE A 421 -1.79 -10.53 -21.26
CA PHE A 421 -1.64 -9.07 -21.32
C PHE A 421 -2.97 -8.33 -21.51
N ASN A 422 -3.84 -8.86 -22.38
CA ASN A 422 -5.14 -8.25 -22.68
C ASN A 422 -6.07 -8.28 -21.46
N VAL A 423 -6.10 -9.41 -20.73
CA VAL A 423 -6.91 -9.55 -19.51
C VAL A 423 -6.38 -8.60 -18.42
N LYS A 424 -5.06 -8.53 -18.23
CA LYS A 424 -4.42 -7.60 -17.29
C LYS A 424 -4.75 -6.14 -17.63
N SER A 425 -4.67 -5.76 -18.90
CA SER A 425 -4.98 -4.40 -19.37
C SER A 425 -6.45 -4.03 -19.17
N TYR A 426 -7.37 -4.95 -19.48
CA TYR A 426 -8.80 -4.78 -19.25
C TYR A 426 -9.13 -4.58 -17.76
N TRP A 427 -8.58 -5.41 -16.88
CA TRP A 427 -8.74 -5.26 -15.43
C TRP A 427 -8.09 -3.98 -14.89
N GLY A 428 -6.94 -3.56 -15.43
CA GLY A 428 -6.33 -2.27 -15.12
C GLY A 428 -7.23 -1.08 -15.46
N PHE A 429 -7.89 -1.12 -16.61
CA PHE A 429 -8.88 -0.11 -17.00
C PHE A 429 -10.09 -0.11 -16.07
N ILE A 430 -10.69 -1.28 -15.80
CA ILE A 430 -11.83 -1.41 -14.88
C ILE A 430 -11.47 -0.88 -13.50
N SER A 431 -10.31 -1.26 -12.96
CA SER A 431 -9.85 -0.84 -11.64
C SER A 431 -9.69 0.68 -11.58
N THR A 432 -9.15 1.30 -12.62
CA THR A 432 -9.02 2.76 -12.72
C THR A 432 -10.38 3.44 -12.80
N ALA A 433 -11.29 2.95 -13.65
CA ALA A 433 -12.65 3.49 -13.79
C ALA A 433 -13.46 3.35 -12.49
N ALA A 434 -13.38 2.19 -11.84
CA ALA A 434 -14.02 1.92 -10.55
C ALA A 434 -13.45 2.82 -9.45
N THR A 435 -12.12 3.02 -9.42
CA THR A 435 -11.48 3.94 -8.47
C THR A 435 -11.99 5.36 -8.66
N THR A 436 -12.04 5.86 -9.89
CA THR A 436 -12.57 7.20 -10.19
C THR A 436 -14.03 7.32 -9.77
N ALA A 437 -14.87 6.34 -10.06
CA ALA A 437 -16.27 6.33 -9.64
C ALA A 437 -16.41 6.32 -8.12
N ILE A 438 -15.66 5.46 -7.42
CA ILE A 438 -15.67 5.40 -5.95
C ILE A 438 -15.28 6.75 -5.37
N ILE A 439 -14.21 7.39 -5.87
CA ILE A 439 -13.78 8.71 -5.41
C ILE A 439 -14.89 9.73 -5.66
N LEU A 440 -15.43 9.86 -6.88
CA LEU A 440 -16.46 10.86 -7.17
C LEU A 440 -17.72 10.68 -6.30
N PHE A 441 -18.14 9.44 -6.05
CA PHE A 441 -19.35 9.13 -5.27
C PHE A 441 -19.10 8.97 -3.76
N TRP A 442 -17.85 9.02 -3.28
CA TRP A 442 -17.53 8.87 -1.85
C TRP A 442 -18.07 10.04 -1.00
N THR A 443 -18.34 11.18 -1.64
CA THR A 443 -18.94 12.37 -0.99
C THR A 443 -20.36 12.12 -0.50
N ILE A 444 -21.13 11.27 -1.17
CA ILE A 444 -22.52 10.97 -0.83
C ILE A 444 -22.61 10.28 0.54
N PRO A 445 -21.93 9.13 0.78
CA PRO A 445 -21.98 8.49 2.08
C PRO A 445 -21.31 9.33 3.18
N THR A 446 -20.27 10.11 2.90
CA THR A 446 -19.68 11.00 3.92
C THR A 446 -20.65 12.11 4.30
N ALA A 447 -21.32 12.74 3.34
CA ALA A 447 -22.34 13.76 3.60
C ALA A 447 -23.52 13.21 4.43
N PHE A 448 -23.94 11.98 4.15
CA PHE A 448 -24.96 11.29 4.95
C PHE A 448 -24.50 11.12 6.42
N VAL A 449 -23.28 10.63 6.64
CA VAL A 449 -22.69 10.46 7.98
C VAL A 449 -22.57 11.80 8.72
N VAL A 450 -22.14 12.86 8.04
CA VAL A 450 -22.04 14.21 8.60
C VAL A 450 -23.42 14.81 8.89
N THR A 451 -24.46 14.45 8.14
CA THR A 451 -25.82 14.93 8.44
C THR A 451 -26.35 14.31 9.74
N ILE A 452 -26.03 13.04 10.00
CA ILE A 452 -26.39 12.36 11.26
C ILE A 452 -25.76 13.03 12.50
N SER A 453 -24.60 13.69 12.37
CA SER A 453 -24.00 14.41 13.52
C SER A 453 -24.74 15.68 13.91
N LYS A 454 -25.54 16.27 13.01
CA LYS A 454 -26.35 17.47 13.27
C LYS A 454 -27.68 17.08 13.91
N VAL A 455 -27.61 16.54 15.13
CA VAL A 455 -28.77 15.97 15.86
C VAL A 455 -29.92 16.97 15.98
N GLU A 456 -29.64 18.26 16.21
CA GLU A 456 -30.68 19.29 16.30
C GLU A 456 -31.46 19.47 14.99
N LYS A 457 -30.75 19.54 13.85
CA LYS A 457 -31.39 19.60 12.52
C LYS A 457 -32.18 18.34 12.22
N LEU A 458 -31.70 17.19 12.68
CA LEU A 458 -32.38 15.92 12.48
C LEU A 458 -33.66 15.82 13.34
N LYS A 459 -33.65 16.36 14.56
CA LYS A 459 -34.83 16.44 15.44
C LYS A 459 -35.92 17.35 14.84
N THR A 460 -35.53 18.46 14.20
CA THR A 460 -36.48 19.38 13.56
C THR A 460 -37.10 18.80 12.29
N GLU A 461 -36.33 18.10 11.47
CA GLU A 461 -36.80 17.49 10.22
C GLU A 461 -37.61 16.19 10.49
N LEU A 462 -37.14 15.34 11.40
CA LEU A 462 -37.78 14.07 11.75
C LEU A 462 -38.53 14.20 13.08
N LYS A 463 -39.77 14.69 13.04
CA LYS A 463 -40.62 14.91 14.23
C LYS A 463 -40.80 13.66 15.12
N TRP A 464 -40.73 12.45 14.56
CA TRP A 464 -40.78 11.21 15.34
C TRP A 464 -39.51 10.97 16.16
N LEU A 465 -38.35 11.32 15.62
CA LEU A 465 -37.05 11.18 16.27
C LEU A 465 -36.92 12.20 17.40
N GLY A 466 -37.41 13.44 17.19
CA GLY A 466 -37.53 14.44 18.25
C GLY A 466 -38.31 13.91 19.46
N ARG A 467 -39.56 13.46 19.25
CA ARG A 467 -40.39 12.88 20.31
C ARG A 467 -39.77 11.67 21.02
N PHE A 468 -39.00 10.87 20.30
CA PHE A 468 -38.34 9.69 20.86
C PHE A 468 -37.07 10.04 21.64
N ALA A 469 -36.28 11.00 21.16
CA ALA A 469 -35.11 11.52 21.86
C ALA A 469 -35.50 12.27 23.14
N ASP A 470 -36.58 13.06 23.11
CA ASP A 470 -37.09 13.76 24.29
C ASP A 470 -37.58 12.78 25.38
N LYS A 471 -38.12 11.63 24.97
CA LYS A 471 -38.54 10.55 25.88
C LYS A 471 -37.35 9.79 26.48
N ASN A 472 -36.23 9.72 25.77
CA ASN A 472 -35.06 8.91 26.13
C ASN A 472 -33.77 9.75 26.01
N PRO A 473 -33.33 10.41 27.09
CA PRO A 473 -32.18 11.34 27.07
C PRO A 473 -30.84 10.70 26.65
N TRP A 474 -30.72 9.37 26.74
CA TRP A 474 -29.51 8.63 26.35
C TRP A 474 -29.28 8.57 24.83
N ILE A 475 -30.31 8.85 24.01
CA ILE A 475 -30.23 8.73 22.55
C ILE A 475 -29.40 9.85 21.93
N GLU A 476 -29.52 11.06 22.47
CA GLU A 476 -28.81 12.24 21.97
C GLU A 476 -27.28 12.07 21.99
N PRO A 477 -26.64 11.70 23.12
CA PRO A 477 -25.20 11.45 23.13
C PRO A 477 -24.79 10.25 22.26
N VAL A 478 -25.65 9.23 22.14
CA VAL A 478 -25.38 8.07 21.25
C VAL A 478 -25.39 8.50 19.78
N LEU A 479 -26.39 9.27 19.32
CA LEU A 479 -26.46 9.79 17.96
C LEU A 479 -25.27 10.70 17.63
N GLN A 480 -24.85 11.55 18.58
CA GLN A 480 -23.67 12.39 18.42
C GLN A 480 -22.38 11.58 18.24
N GLN A 481 -22.23 10.44 18.91
CA GLN A 481 -21.04 9.58 18.79
C GLN A 481 -21.06 8.61 17.60
N ILE A 482 -22.23 8.25 17.08
CA ILE A 482 -22.35 7.35 15.92
C ILE A 482 -21.66 7.93 14.68
N SER A 483 -21.78 9.25 14.46
CA SER A 483 -21.22 9.87 13.25
C SER A 483 -19.68 9.82 13.20
N PRO A 484 -18.93 10.22 14.25
CA PRO A 484 -17.48 10.04 14.30
C PRO A 484 -17.02 8.59 14.13
N LEU A 485 -17.74 7.63 14.73
CA LEU A 485 -17.45 6.21 14.58
C LEU A 485 -17.64 5.75 13.13
N MET A 486 -18.75 6.14 12.50
CA MET A 486 -19.04 5.78 11.12
C MET A 486 -18.07 6.43 10.14
N LEU A 487 -17.66 7.67 10.40
CA LEU A 487 -16.62 8.35 9.62
C LEU A 487 -15.25 7.65 9.76
N SER A 488 -14.92 7.20 10.97
CA SER A 488 -13.70 6.39 11.20
C SER A 488 -13.74 5.06 10.45
N ILE A 489 -14.91 4.39 10.42
CA ILE A 489 -15.09 3.14 9.66
C ILE A 489 -14.93 3.40 8.16
N MET A 490 -15.53 4.47 7.64
CA MET A 490 -15.37 4.86 6.23
C MET A 490 -13.91 5.11 5.88
N ASN A 491 -13.18 5.88 6.68
CA ASN A 491 -11.75 6.12 6.44
C ASN A 491 -10.92 4.84 6.47
N ALA A 492 -11.26 3.86 7.31
CA ALA A 492 -10.60 2.56 7.34
C ALA A 492 -10.98 1.67 6.13
N LEU A 493 -12.15 1.89 5.53
CA LEU A 493 -12.66 1.11 4.39
C LEU A 493 -11.92 1.45 3.09
N ALA A 494 -11.55 2.72 2.88
CA ALA A 494 -10.97 3.18 1.62
C ALA A 494 -9.67 2.43 1.22
N PRO A 495 -8.64 2.29 2.09
CA PRO A 495 -7.44 1.52 1.75
C PRO A 495 -7.72 0.04 1.50
N ILE A 496 -8.71 -0.54 2.19
CA ILE A 496 -9.11 -1.95 2.00
C ILE A 496 -9.72 -2.15 0.61
N ILE A 497 -10.66 -1.28 0.21
CA ILE A 497 -11.31 -1.35 -1.11
C ILE A 497 -10.27 -1.19 -2.22
N PHE A 498 -9.43 -0.15 -2.15
CA PHE A 498 -8.41 0.09 -3.16
C PHE A 498 -7.35 -1.02 -3.18
N GLY A 499 -7.03 -1.63 -2.03
CA GLY A 499 -6.14 -2.78 -1.94
C GLY A 499 -6.70 -4.01 -2.68
N ILE A 500 -8.00 -4.28 -2.53
CA ILE A 500 -8.68 -5.37 -3.26
C ILE A 500 -8.67 -5.11 -4.75
N LEU A 501 -8.97 -3.88 -5.18
CA LEU A 501 -8.94 -3.50 -6.60
C LEU A 501 -7.53 -3.64 -7.18
N SER A 502 -6.50 -3.14 -6.49
CA SER A 502 -5.10 -3.26 -6.92
C SER A 502 -4.63 -4.73 -7.00
N LYS A 503 -5.05 -5.60 -6.08
CA LYS A 503 -4.72 -7.04 -6.16
C LYS A 503 -5.38 -7.70 -7.38
N ARG A 504 -6.62 -7.32 -7.70
CA ARG A 504 -7.38 -7.84 -8.85
C ARG A 504 -6.87 -7.39 -10.22
N GLU A 505 -5.97 -6.42 -10.29
CA GLU A 505 -5.37 -5.99 -11.57
C GLU A 505 -4.46 -7.03 -12.21
N GLY A 506 -4.02 -8.06 -11.48
CA GLY A 506 -3.17 -9.11 -12.04
C GLY A 506 -1.68 -8.78 -12.05
N HIS A 507 -1.17 -8.04 -11.05
CA HIS A 507 0.27 -7.84 -10.89
C HIS A 507 0.92 -9.07 -10.25
N ALA A 508 2.06 -9.51 -10.82
CA ALA A 508 2.81 -10.69 -10.36
C ALA A 508 3.62 -10.42 -9.07
N SER A 509 3.94 -9.15 -8.78
CA SER A 509 4.71 -8.71 -7.63
C SER A 509 3.86 -7.92 -6.64
N GLY A 510 4.03 -8.18 -5.35
CA GLY A 510 3.40 -7.45 -4.25
C GLY A 510 3.80 -5.98 -4.24
N ALA A 511 5.06 -5.66 -4.56
CA ALA A 511 5.53 -4.28 -4.70
C ALA A 511 4.79 -3.51 -5.81
N ASP A 512 4.44 -4.17 -6.93
CA ASP A 512 3.66 -3.56 -8.01
C ASP A 512 2.19 -3.36 -7.60
N VAL A 513 1.60 -4.32 -6.87
CA VAL A 513 0.28 -4.16 -6.26
C VAL A 513 0.27 -2.93 -5.33
N GLN A 514 1.31 -2.76 -4.51
CA GLN A 514 1.45 -1.60 -3.62
C GLN A 514 1.65 -0.28 -4.38
N ASN A 515 2.38 -0.29 -5.50
CA ASN A 515 2.53 0.88 -6.37
C ASN A 515 1.19 1.27 -7.02
N SER A 516 0.38 0.28 -7.44
CA SER A 516 -0.97 0.55 -7.95
C SER A 516 -1.92 1.05 -6.85
N LEU A 517 -1.80 0.52 -5.63
CA LEU A 517 -2.52 1.04 -4.45
C LEU A 517 -2.12 2.48 -4.15
N LEU A 518 -0.84 2.83 -4.26
CA LEU A 518 -0.33 4.19 -4.07
C LEU A 518 -1.04 5.17 -5.01
N ASN A 519 -1.18 4.81 -6.30
CA ASN A 519 -1.87 5.66 -7.28
C ASN A 519 -3.29 6.00 -6.86
N LYS A 520 -4.03 5.00 -6.38
CA LYS A 520 -5.44 5.16 -5.96
C LYS A 520 -5.56 5.97 -4.68
N LEU A 521 -4.71 5.71 -3.69
CA LEU A 521 -4.71 6.44 -2.43
C LEU A 521 -4.29 7.89 -2.61
N VAL A 522 -3.29 8.17 -3.44
CA VAL A 522 -2.89 9.54 -3.78
C VAL A 522 -4.04 10.27 -4.48
N ALA A 523 -4.69 9.65 -5.46
CA ALA A 523 -5.86 10.25 -6.12
C ALA A 523 -7.01 10.51 -5.12
N TYR A 524 -7.28 9.57 -4.21
CA TYR A 524 -8.26 9.74 -3.15
C TYR A 524 -7.91 10.91 -2.22
N GLN A 525 -6.68 11.00 -1.71
CA GLN A 525 -6.24 12.09 -0.83
C GLN A 525 -6.31 13.45 -1.53
N TRP A 526 -5.82 13.53 -2.77
CA TRP A 526 -5.84 14.76 -3.57
C TRP A 526 -7.28 15.24 -3.83
N PHE A 527 -8.19 14.34 -4.20
CA PHE A 527 -9.57 14.75 -4.47
C PHE A 527 -10.37 15.01 -3.19
N MET A 528 -10.35 14.08 -2.22
CA MET A 528 -11.21 14.14 -1.03
C MET A 528 -10.74 15.13 0.02
N VAL A 529 -9.43 15.21 0.26
CA VAL A 529 -8.90 16.03 1.37
C VAL A 529 -8.44 17.39 0.88
N PHE A 530 -7.91 17.48 -0.35
CA PHE A 530 -7.48 18.75 -0.92
C PHE A 530 -8.56 19.43 -1.77
N LEU A 531 -9.03 18.80 -2.85
CA LEU A 531 -9.91 19.49 -3.81
C LEU A 531 -11.33 19.72 -3.28
N LEU A 532 -11.94 18.73 -2.61
CA LEU A 532 -13.32 18.81 -2.16
C LEU A 532 -13.59 19.96 -1.16
N PRO A 533 -12.78 20.19 -0.10
CA PRO A 533 -12.98 21.34 0.79
C PRO A 533 -12.85 22.70 0.07
N ILE A 534 -11.98 22.79 -0.94
CA ILE A 534 -11.78 24.01 -1.74
C ILE A 534 -12.99 24.29 -2.63
N LEU A 535 -13.61 23.26 -3.20
CA LEU A 535 -14.80 23.39 -4.05
C LEU A 535 -16.10 23.67 -3.27
N GLY A 536 -16.11 23.45 -1.96
CA GLY A 536 -17.22 23.78 -1.05
C GLY A 536 -18.51 23.00 -1.33
N GLY A 537 -19.61 23.43 -0.68
CA GLY A 537 -20.96 22.87 -0.87
C GLY A 537 -21.52 23.07 -2.28
N THR A 538 -21.08 24.11 -2.98
CA THR A 538 -21.52 24.45 -4.35
C THR A 538 -21.25 23.34 -5.36
N PHE A 539 -20.11 22.64 -5.26
CA PHE A 539 -19.82 21.51 -6.14
C PHE A 539 -20.73 20.30 -5.84
N LEU A 540 -21.07 20.08 -4.56
CA LEU A 540 -22.02 19.04 -4.17
C LEU A 540 -23.44 19.37 -4.67
N ASP A 541 -23.87 20.62 -4.56
CA ASP A 541 -25.18 21.05 -5.02
C ASP A 541 -25.32 20.95 -6.55
N SER A 542 -24.24 21.23 -7.30
CA SER A 542 -24.22 21.00 -8.75
C SER A 542 -24.13 19.53 -9.15
N LEU A 543 -23.36 18.69 -8.42
CA LEU A 543 -23.33 17.23 -8.67
C LEU A 543 -24.66 16.54 -8.34
N LEU A 544 -25.36 17.02 -7.30
CA LEU A 544 -26.66 16.50 -6.87
C LEU A 544 -27.84 17.06 -7.68
N GLY A 545 -27.57 17.87 -8.71
CA GLY A 545 -28.59 18.47 -9.57
C GLY A 545 -29.52 19.46 -8.85
N LYS A 546 -29.09 19.99 -7.70
CA LYS A 546 -29.86 20.94 -6.87
C LYS A 546 -29.59 22.40 -7.21
N SER A 547 -28.53 22.71 -7.97
CA SER A 547 -28.32 24.07 -8.47
C SER A 547 -29.03 24.27 -9.81
N GLU A 548 -30.05 25.14 -9.84
CA GLU A 548 -30.68 25.63 -11.09
C GLU A 548 -29.70 26.40 -11.98
N ASP A 549 -28.60 26.87 -11.39
CA ASP A 549 -27.60 27.71 -12.04
C ASP A 549 -26.49 26.84 -12.68
N ASN A 550 -26.35 26.91 -14.00
CA ASN A 550 -25.43 26.14 -14.85
C ASN A 550 -23.93 26.52 -14.65
N GLN A 551 -23.45 26.68 -13.42
CA GLN A 551 -22.08 27.17 -13.13
C GLN A 551 -20.97 26.20 -13.60
N LEU A 552 -21.28 24.92 -13.85
CA LEU A 552 -20.32 23.92 -14.33
C LEU A 552 -20.16 23.84 -15.86
N LYS A 553 -21.00 24.53 -16.66
CA LYS A 553 -20.85 24.51 -18.13
C LYS A 553 -19.72 25.44 -18.62
N ASP A 554 -19.40 26.48 -17.86
CA ASP A 554 -18.34 27.44 -18.18
C ASP A 554 -17.03 27.06 -17.45
N PRO A 555 -16.04 26.46 -18.14
CA PRO A 555 -14.77 26.06 -17.51
C PRO A 555 -14.03 27.26 -16.88
N THR A 556 -14.20 28.45 -17.44
CA THR A 556 -13.59 29.69 -16.93
C THR A 556 -14.12 30.07 -15.54
N LYS A 557 -15.43 29.92 -15.28
CA LYS A 557 -16.04 30.26 -13.99
C LYS A 557 -15.64 29.26 -12.90
N LEU A 558 -15.51 27.98 -13.25
CA LEU A 558 -15.00 26.95 -12.35
C LEU A 558 -13.56 27.27 -11.91
N VAL A 559 -12.70 27.61 -12.87
CA VAL A 559 -11.30 27.98 -12.63
C VAL A 559 -11.22 29.24 -11.76
N GLN A 560 -12.08 30.24 -11.99
CA GLN A 560 -12.15 31.43 -11.16
C GLN A 560 -12.58 31.11 -9.72
N THR A 561 -13.63 30.32 -9.54
CA THR A 561 -14.13 29.91 -8.22
C THR A 561 -13.04 29.18 -7.42
N ILE A 562 -12.32 28.25 -8.06
CA ILE A 562 -11.19 27.54 -7.43
C ILE A 562 -10.09 28.53 -7.02
N SER A 563 -9.73 29.45 -7.90
CA SER A 563 -8.65 30.41 -7.65
C SER A 563 -8.92 31.35 -6.47
N GLU A 564 -10.19 31.74 -6.27
CA GLU A 564 -10.62 32.59 -5.16
C GLU A 564 -10.78 31.78 -3.86
N ALA A 565 -11.22 30.52 -3.95
CA ALA A 565 -11.43 29.65 -2.79
C ALA A 565 -10.13 29.14 -2.16
N ILE A 566 -9.06 28.96 -2.94
CA ILE A 566 -7.79 28.42 -2.42
C ILE A 566 -7.22 29.29 -1.29
N PRO A 567 -6.98 30.61 -1.48
CA PRO A 567 -6.50 31.46 -0.39
C PRO A 567 -7.43 31.49 0.82
N ALA A 568 -8.74 31.50 0.59
CA ALA A 568 -9.76 31.52 1.65
C ALA A 568 -9.68 30.28 2.56
N GLN A 569 -9.36 29.11 2.01
CA GLN A 569 -9.30 27.84 2.74
C GLN A 569 -7.96 27.57 3.46
N SER A 570 -7.05 28.54 3.52
CA SER A 570 -5.75 28.37 4.20
C SER A 570 -5.89 28.06 5.70
N SER A 571 -6.84 28.69 6.39
CA SER A 571 -7.15 28.45 7.82
C SER A 571 -7.58 27.00 8.10
N PHE A 572 -8.41 26.44 7.21
CA PHE A 572 -8.84 25.04 7.29
C PHE A 572 -7.63 24.09 7.21
N PHE A 573 -6.74 24.28 6.25
CA PHE A 573 -5.57 23.40 6.08
C PHE A 573 -4.53 23.56 7.20
N ILE A 574 -4.39 24.74 7.80
CA ILE A 574 -3.57 24.93 9.00
C ILE A 574 -4.16 24.11 10.15
N SER A 575 -5.47 24.21 10.39
CA SER A 575 -6.17 23.44 11.41
C SER A 575 -6.04 21.93 11.17
N TYR A 576 -6.17 21.48 9.91
CA TYR A 576 -5.91 20.11 9.52
C TYR A 576 -4.49 19.65 9.90
N LEU A 577 -3.45 20.44 9.60
CA LEU A 577 -2.06 20.09 9.96
C LEU A 577 -1.86 20.03 11.49
N MET A 578 -2.52 20.90 12.25
CA MET A 578 -2.48 20.86 13.72
C MET A 578 -3.16 19.61 14.28
N VAL A 579 -4.29 19.21 13.71
CA VAL A 579 -4.95 17.93 14.05
C VAL A 579 -4.01 16.77 13.77
N GLN A 580 -3.41 16.71 12.58
CA GLN A 580 -2.49 15.64 12.16
C GLN A 580 -1.26 15.55 13.07
N MET A 581 -0.68 16.71 13.42
CA MET A 581 0.44 16.82 14.36
C MET A 581 0.08 16.36 15.77
N GLY A 582 -1.15 16.65 16.22
CA GLY A 582 -1.65 16.30 17.54
C GLY A 582 -1.99 14.83 17.69
N LEU A 583 -3.18 14.47 17.23
CA LEU A 583 -3.83 13.21 17.60
C LEU A 583 -3.26 12.00 16.82
N PRO A 584 -3.23 11.97 15.47
CA PRO A 584 -2.70 10.83 14.71
C PRO A 584 -1.25 10.49 15.04
N THR A 585 -0.34 11.46 15.05
CA THR A 585 1.08 11.22 15.37
C THR A 585 1.26 10.66 16.78
N SER A 586 0.50 11.16 17.77
CA SER A 586 0.53 10.65 19.13
C SER A 586 -0.03 9.22 19.24
N LEU A 587 -1.14 8.93 18.55
CA LEU A 587 -1.74 7.59 18.51
C LEU A 587 -0.82 6.56 17.81
N GLN A 588 -0.13 6.99 16.76
CA GLN A 588 0.85 6.15 16.05
C GLN A 588 2.06 5.86 16.94
N LEU A 589 2.61 6.88 17.60
CA LEU A 589 3.74 6.75 18.52
C LEU A 589 3.41 5.81 19.68
N LEU A 590 2.22 5.95 20.27
CA LEU A 590 1.72 5.04 21.31
C LEU A 590 1.35 3.65 20.80
N ARG A 591 1.34 3.42 19.49
CA ARG A 591 0.88 2.19 18.83
C ARG A 591 -0.55 1.80 19.18
N VAL A 592 -1.46 2.76 19.29
CA VAL A 592 -2.85 2.50 19.66
C VAL A 592 -3.55 1.54 18.69
N PRO A 593 -3.48 1.70 17.35
CA PRO A 593 -4.17 0.78 16.45
C PRO A 593 -3.69 -0.68 16.56
N PRO A 594 -2.37 -0.99 16.60
CA PRO A 594 -1.89 -2.33 16.90
C PRO A 594 -2.32 -2.85 18.28
N ILE A 595 -2.31 -2.02 19.32
CA ILE A 595 -2.73 -2.42 20.67
C ILE A 595 -4.22 -2.79 20.70
N VAL A 596 -5.07 -1.99 20.04
CA VAL A 596 -6.51 -2.28 19.92
C VAL A 596 -6.72 -3.59 19.14
N LYS A 597 -6.06 -3.76 17.99
CA LYS A 597 -6.12 -5.01 17.21
C LYS A 597 -5.68 -6.21 18.05
N ALA A 598 -4.59 -6.08 18.82
CA ALA A 598 -4.08 -7.13 19.68
C ALA A 598 -5.01 -7.40 20.88
N HIS A 599 -5.71 -6.38 21.40
CA HIS A 599 -6.69 -6.56 22.46
C HIS A 599 -7.93 -7.30 21.96
N ILE A 600 -8.47 -6.92 20.80
CA ILE A 600 -9.58 -7.62 20.14
C ILE A 600 -9.16 -9.06 19.82
N TYR A 601 -7.96 -9.26 19.28
CA TYR A 601 -7.37 -10.58 19.09
C TYR A 601 -7.30 -11.36 20.41
N ARG A 602 -6.92 -10.69 21.51
CA ARG A 602 -6.87 -11.31 22.83
C ARG A 602 -8.25 -11.73 23.34
N VAL A 603 -9.32 -11.02 23.00
CA VAL A 603 -10.65 -11.37 23.49
C VAL A 603 -11.30 -12.46 22.63
N PHE A 604 -11.17 -12.37 21.30
CA PHE A 604 -11.95 -13.18 20.38
C PHE A 604 -11.18 -14.32 19.70
N ALA A 605 -9.86 -14.21 19.53
CA ALA A 605 -9.10 -15.22 18.79
C ALA A 605 -8.84 -16.48 19.64
N PRO A 606 -8.85 -17.68 19.02
CA PRO A 606 -8.45 -18.91 19.68
C PRO A 606 -6.95 -18.88 20.00
N LYS A 607 -6.54 -19.37 21.19
CA LYS A 607 -5.14 -19.26 21.68
C LYS A 607 -4.59 -20.51 22.36
N LEU A 608 -5.28 -21.63 22.24
CA LEU A 608 -4.89 -22.83 22.97
C LEU A 608 -3.51 -23.33 22.53
N THR A 609 -3.15 -23.17 21.24
CA THR A 609 -1.88 -23.64 20.69
C THR A 609 -0.88 -22.48 20.51
N PRO A 610 0.45 -22.74 20.58
CA PRO A 610 1.47 -21.72 20.32
C PRO A 610 1.33 -21.12 18.91
N ARG A 611 1.08 -21.97 17.91
CA ARG A 611 0.86 -21.54 16.53
C ARG A 611 -0.39 -20.66 16.39
N GLN A 612 -1.46 -20.98 17.12
CA GLN A 612 -2.64 -20.12 17.18
C GLN A 612 -2.24 -18.73 17.71
N ARG A 613 -1.51 -18.67 18.83
CA ARG A 613 -1.04 -17.40 19.44
C ARG A 613 -0.12 -16.58 18.54
N SER A 614 0.58 -17.21 17.60
CA SER A 614 1.48 -16.56 16.64
C SER A 614 0.90 -16.46 15.23
N SER A 615 -0.41 -16.66 15.04
CA SER A 615 -1.04 -16.59 13.71
C SER A 615 -2.05 -15.45 13.65
N ALA A 616 -2.15 -14.79 12.49
CA ALA A 616 -3.18 -13.79 12.26
C ALA A 616 -4.57 -14.44 12.17
N TRP A 617 -5.60 -13.79 12.72
CA TRP A 617 -6.98 -14.25 12.72
C TRP A 617 -7.91 -13.15 12.20
N PHE A 618 -8.46 -13.33 11.00
CA PHE A 618 -9.28 -12.31 10.30
C PHE A 618 -8.65 -10.92 10.24
N GLY A 619 -7.33 -10.83 9.99
CA GLY A 619 -6.60 -9.56 9.93
C GLY A 619 -6.26 -8.95 11.29
N LEU A 620 -6.64 -9.60 12.40
CA LEU A 620 -6.16 -9.30 13.73
C LEU A 620 -4.88 -10.09 14.01
N ALA A 621 -3.90 -9.44 14.62
CA ALA A 621 -2.62 -10.06 14.96
C ALA A 621 -2.25 -9.75 16.43
N PRO A 622 -1.48 -10.63 17.09
CA PRO A 622 -0.90 -10.32 18.38
C PRO A 622 0.06 -9.13 18.26
N LEU A 623 0.23 -8.37 19.35
CA LEU A 623 1.12 -7.19 19.39
C LEU A 623 2.60 -7.54 19.08
N THR A 624 2.94 -8.82 19.19
CA THR A 624 4.26 -9.40 18.92
C THR A 624 4.56 -9.56 17.44
N MET A 625 3.54 -9.49 16.57
CA MET A 625 3.68 -9.54 15.13
C MET A 625 3.24 -8.19 14.55
N PRO A 626 4.19 -7.26 14.40
CA PRO A 626 3.91 -5.90 13.97
C PRO A 626 3.60 -5.84 12.48
N GLY A 627 4.11 -6.80 11.69
CA GLY A 627 4.02 -6.81 10.24
C GLY A 627 4.92 -5.74 9.60
N ASP A 628 4.84 -5.68 8.28
CA ASP A 628 5.49 -4.65 7.47
C ASP A 628 4.95 -3.25 7.86
N ILE A 629 5.78 -2.22 7.70
CA ILE A 629 5.44 -0.83 7.99
C ILE A 629 4.33 -0.32 7.07
N GLY A 630 4.21 -0.88 5.85
CA GLY A 630 3.22 -0.46 4.85
C GLY A 630 3.48 0.96 4.38
N VAL A 631 4.43 1.15 3.46
CA VAL A 631 4.87 2.49 3.03
C VAL A 631 3.82 3.28 2.23
N THR A 632 2.82 2.62 1.66
CA THR A 632 1.89 3.24 0.73
C THR A 632 1.01 4.33 1.37
N ASP A 633 0.39 4.03 2.50
CA ASP A 633 -0.48 4.96 3.24
C ASP A 633 0.25 6.25 3.67
N PRO A 634 1.43 6.17 4.34
CA PRO A 634 2.14 7.38 4.73
C PRO A 634 2.59 8.20 3.51
N ILE A 635 3.05 7.58 2.43
CA ILE A 635 3.44 8.33 1.22
C ILE A 635 2.27 9.17 0.70
N ALA A 636 1.06 8.59 0.61
CA ALA A 636 -0.12 9.32 0.16
C ALA A 636 -0.46 10.52 1.07
N GLN A 637 -0.31 10.35 2.40
CA GLN A 637 -0.54 11.42 3.37
C GLN A 637 0.52 12.54 3.28
N TYR A 638 1.80 12.21 3.16
CA TYR A 638 2.86 13.22 3.03
C TYR A 638 2.89 13.88 1.65
N TYR A 639 2.41 13.18 0.62
CA TYR A 639 2.15 13.78 -0.68
C TYR A 639 1.10 14.89 -0.61
N LEU A 640 0.01 14.68 0.13
CA LEU A 640 -0.98 15.72 0.40
C LEU A 640 -0.32 16.94 1.08
N VAL A 641 0.50 16.71 2.11
CA VAL A 641 1.23 17.80 2.79
C VAL A 641 2.17 18.54 1.84
N LEU A 642 2.84 17.82 0.91
CA LEU A 642 3.67 18.44 -0.12
C LEU A 642 2.84 19.37 -1.03
N ILE A 643 1.66 18.93 -1.49
CA ILE A 643 0.76 19.80 -2.28
C ILE A 643 0.39 21.05 -1.49
N LEU A 644 0.03 20.90 -0.21
CA LEU A 644 -0.29 22.04 0.65
C LEU A 644 0.88 23.02 0.74
N ILE A 645 2.10 22.53 0.97
CA ILE A 645 3.29 23.39 1.01
C ILE A 645 3.48 24.11 -0.33
N LEU A 646 3.40 23.40 -1.46
CA LEU A 646 3.65 24.00 -2.78
C LEU A 646 2.59 25.02 -3.17
N VAL A 647 1.31 24.77 -2.87
CA VAL A 647 0.20 25.68 -3.20
C VAL A 647 0.20 26.88 -2.26
N PHE A 648 0.38 26.67 -0.94
CA PHE A 648 0.22 27.72 0.05
C PHE A 648 1.51 28.47 0.41
N ALA A 649 2.70 27.99 0.05
CA ALA A 649 3.94 28.74 0.28
C ALA A 649 3.91 30.18 -0.26
N PRO A 650 3.46 30.45 -1.50
CA PRO A 650 3.29 31.82 -1.98
C PRO A 650 1.98 32.47 -1.48
N VAL A 651 0.92 31.72 -1.18
CA VAL A 651 -0.41 32.27 -0.85
C VAL A 651 -0.54 32.66 0.63
N ALA A 652 -0.23 31.71 1.52
CA ALA A 652 -0.34 31.83 2.98
C ALA A 652 0.90 31.17 3.62
N PRO A 653 2.06 31.87 3.66
CA PRO A 653 3.34 31.28 4.05
C PRO A 653 3.36 30.71 5.48
N ILE A 654 2.45 31.16 6.34
CA ILE A 654 2.30 30.66 7.71
C ILE A 654 2.01 29.15 7.77
N LEU A 655 1.33 28.60 6.75
CA LEU A 655 1.06 27.17 6.65
C LEU A 655 2.36 26.35 6.63
N CYS A 656 3.45 26.87 6.05
CA CYS A 656 4.74 26.18 5.98
C CYS A 656 5.34 25.92 7.36
N TYR A 657 5.06 26.76 8.37
CA TYR A 657 5.54 26.56 9.75
C TYR A 657 4.89 25.32 10.38
N PHE A 658 3.56 25.21 10.29
CA PHE A 658 2.83 24.06 10.80
C PHE A 658 3.15 22.79 10.02
N ALA A 659 3.32 22.88 8.70
CA ALA A 659 3.73 21.76 7.87
C ALA A 659 5.15 21.26 8.22
N ALA A 660 6.11 22.16 8.45
CA ALA A 660 7.46 21.80 8.87
C ALA A 660 7.48 21.12 10.24
N ALA A 661 6.73 21.65 11.21
CA ALA A 661 6.59 21.05 12.54
C ALA A 661 5.97 19.64 12.47
N TYR A 662 4.89 19.49 11.71
CA TYR A 662 4.25 18.19 11.48
C TYR A 662 5.22 17.19 10.84
N LEU A 663 5.87 17.56 9.74
CA LEU A 663 6.79 16.67 9.03
C LEU A 663 8.00 16.27 9.88
N PHE A 664 8.51 17.17 10.71
CA PHE A 664 9.62 16.89 11.63
C PHE A 664 9.23 15.87 12.70
N LEU A 665 8.11 16.12 13.41
CA LEU A 665 7.62 15.20 14.44
C LEU A 665 7.27 13.84 13.85
N SER A 666 6.60 13.83 12.71
CA SER A 666 6.22 12.61 12.02
C SER A 666 7.43 11.81 11.54
N GLU A 667 8.49 12.45 11.01
CA GLU A 667 9.71 11.72 10.64
C GLU A 667 10.33 10.98 11.84
N LEU A 668 10.37 11.62 13.02
CA LEU A 668 10.88 10.98 14.24
C LEU A 668 10.06 9.73 14.62
N VAL A 669 8.73 9.84 14.57
CA VAL A 669 7.83 8.71 14.86
C VAL A 669 8.01 7.58 13.85
N PHE A 670 8.06 7.89 12.56
CA PHE A 670 8.23 6.88 11.51
C PHE A 670 9.61 6.22 11.54
N ARG A 671 10.68 6.97 11.80
CA ARG A 671 12.03 6.40 11.99
C ARG A 671 12.05 5.45 13.17
N TRP A 672 11.47 5.85 14.30
CA TRP A 672 11.37 4.99 15.47
C TRP A 672 10.57 3.72 15.17
N SER A 673 9.40 3.85 14.53
CA SER A 673 8.55 2.70 14.19
C SER A 673 9.26 1.74 13.23
N ALA A 674 9.93 2.26 12.20
CA ALA A 674 10.68 1.45 11.24
C ALA A 674 11.86 0.73 11.89
N LEU A 675 12.63 1.42 12.73
CA LEU A 675 13.86 0.87 13.31
C LEU A 675 13.59 -0.05 14.49
N CYS A 676 12.56 0.19 15.31
CA CYS A 676 12.34 -0.52 16.58
C CYS A 676 11.17 -1.53 16.55
N VAL A 677 10.20 -1.31 15.67
CA VAL A 677 8.90 -2.00 15.73
C VAL A 677 8.67 -2.92 14.55
N HIS A 678 8.61 -2.42 13.32
CA HIS A 678 8.12 -3.17 12.17
C HIS A 678 9.13 -4.17 11.61
N ASP A 679 8.63 -5.24 11.00
CA ASP A 679 9.48 -6.22 10.34
C ASP A 679 10.10 -5.59 9.07
N PRO A 680 11.41 -5.77 8.84
CA PRO A 680 12.06 -5.15 7.68
C PRO A 680 11.64 -5.85 6.38
N SER A 681 11.49 -5.08 5.31
CA SER A 681 11.22 -5.58 3.96
C SER A 681 12.45 -5.35 3.05
N PRO A 682 13.59 -6.00 3.31
CA PRO A 682 14.86 -5.70 2.63
C PRO A 682 14.88 -6.10 1.16
N TYR A 683 13.91 -6.91 0.74
CA TYR A 683 13.79 -7.48 -0.60
C TYR A 683 13.04 -6.57 -1.58
N ARG A 684 12.36 -5.51 -1.14
CA ARG A 684 11.69 -4.55 -2.03
C ARG A 684 12.65 -3.41 -2.44
N GLY A 685 12.59 -3.06 -3.73
CA GLY A 685 13.51 -2.13 -4.39
C GLY A 685 12.96 -0.71 -4.64
N ALA A 686 12.03 -0.23 -3.82
CA ALA A 686 11.35 1.07 -3.93
C ALA A 686 10.78 1.36 -5.33
N ILE A 687 10.11 0.38 -5.91
CA ILE A 687 9.51 0.44 -7.27
C ILE A 687 8.53 1.61 -7.41
N TYR A 688 7.91 2.06 -6.31
CA TYR A 688 7.00 3.20 -6.29
C TYR A 688 7.68 4.57 -6.47
N PHE A 689 9.00 4.69 -6.32
CA PHE A 689 9.68 5.99 -6.29
C PHE A 689 9.54 6.80 -7.60
N PRO A 690 9.69 6.21 -8.82
CA PRO A 690 9.42 6.95 -10.07
C PRO A 690 7.98 7.47 -10.17
N THR A 691 7.01 6.71 -9.65
CA THR A 691 5.61 7.14 -9.54
C THR A 691 5.49 8.34 -8.60
N LEU A 692 6.13 8.28 -7.42
CA LEU A 692 6.17 9.37 -6.45
C LEU A 692 6.81 10.64 -7.04
N TYR A 693 7.90 10.51 -7.80
CA TYR A 693 8.49 11.63 -8.53
C TYR A 693 7.50 12.29 -9.49
N ARG A 694 6.73 11.50 -10.27
CA ARG A 694 5.68 12.04 -11.15
C ARG A 694 4.62 12.80 -10.36
N PHE A 695 4.22 12.28 -9.19
CA PHE A 695 3.28 12.97 -8.32
C PHE A 695 3.83 14.30 -7.80
N CYS A 696 5.08 14.35 -7.35
CA CYS A 696 5.72 15.59 -6.92
C CYS A 696 5.78 16.63 -8.04
N MET A 697 6.13 16.21 -9.26
CA MET A 697 6.12 17.09 -10.43
C MET A 697 4.69 17.55 -10.79
N GLY A 698 3.70 16.66 -10.69
CA GLY A 698 2.29 16.99 -10.87
C GLY A 698 1.79 18.01 -9.84
N ALA A 699 2.17 17.86 -8.57
CA ALA A 699 1.84 18.81 -7.50
C ALA A 699 2.49 20.19 -7.73
N LEU A 700 3.75 20.21 -8.19
CA LEU A 700 4.44 21.44 -8.54
C LEU A 700 3.77 22.15 -9.71
N LEU A 701 3.47 21.43 -10.79
CA LEU A 701 2.76 21.97 -11.95
C LEU A 701 1.36 22.48 -11.56
N PHE A 702 0.63 21.73 -10.73
CA PHE A 702 -0.68 22.14 -10.24
C PHE A 702 -0.59 23.46 -9.45
N SER A 703 0.34 23.57 -8.51
CA SER A 703 0.59 24.83 -7.76
C SER A 703 0.90 25.99 -8.71
N GLN A 704 1.74 25.77 -9.71
CA GLN A 704 2.12 26.82 -10.66
C GLN A 704 0.94 27.27 -11.54
N ILE A 705 0.11 26.34 -12.02
CA ILE A 705 -1.08 26.64 -12.81
C ILE A 705 -2.08 27.44 -11.97
N VAL A 706 -2.37 26.99 -10.75
CA VAL A 706 -3.25 27.71 -9.81
C VAL A 706 -2.76 29.14 -9.61
N MET A 707 -1.47 29.32 -9.32
CA MET A 707 -0.90 30.65 -9.09
C MET A 707 -0.92 31.53 -10.34
N ALA A 708 -0.63 30.98 -11.52
CA ALA A 708 -0.74 31.70 -12.78
C ALA A 708 -2.17 32.16 -13.05
N THR A 709 -3.16 31.32 -12.75
CA THR A 709 -4.59 31.67 -12.83
C THR A 709 -4.96 32.79 -11.87
N VAL A 710 -4.60 32.68 -10.58
CA VAL A 710 -4.90 33.70 -9.56
C VAL A 710 -4.32 35.07 -9.98
N LEU A 711 -3.07 35.10 -10.45
CA LEU A 711 -2.41 36.33 -10.89
C LEU A 711 -2.97 36.87 -12.21
N GLY A 712 -3.42 35.98 -13.11
CA GLY A 712 -4.09 36.36 -14.34
C GLY A 712 -5.44 37.04 -14.09
N LEU A 713 -6.24 36.52 -13.16
CA LEU A 713 -7.51 37.11 -12.75
C LEU A 713 -7.31 38.46 -12.05
N LYS A 714 -6.22 38.62 -11.29
CA LYS A 714 -5.84 39.90 -10.69
C LYS A 714 -5.31 40.96 -11.69
N ARG A 715 -5.39 40.71 -13.01
CA ARG A 715 -5.03 41.65 -14.10
C ARG A 715 -3.63 42.29 -14.01
N THR A 716 -2.67 41.65 -13.32
CA THR A 716 -1.27 42.11 -13.26
C THR A 716 -0.46 41.54 -14.42
N ALA A 717 -0.34 42.29 -15.52
CA ALA A 717 0.24 41.79 -16.78
C ALA A 717 1.65 41.18 -16.64
N LEU A 718 2.57 41.87 -15.95
CA LEU A 718 3.96 41.36 -15.79
C LEU A 718 4.01 40.10 -14.93
N ALA A 719 3.40 40.12 -13.75
CA ALA A 719 3.42 38.97 -12.83
C ALA A 719 2.71 37.74 -13.45
N ALA A 720 1.59 37.94 -14.14
CA ALA A 720 0.89 36.86 -14.84
C ALA A 720 1.73 36.25 -15.97
N THR A 721 2.43 37.09 -16.76
CA THR A 721 3.27 36.60 -17.87
C THR A 721 4.40 35.71 -17.36
N PHE A 722 5.13 36.14 -16.33
CA PHE A 722 6.18 35.32 -15.73
C PHE A 722 5.62 34.06 -15.06
N ALA A 723 4.47 34.14 -14.38
CA ALA A 723 3.83 32.97 -13.79
C ALA A 723 3.44 31.89 -14.83
N ILE A 724 3.06 32.28 -16.05
CA ILE A 724 2.73 31.35 -17.15
C ILE A 724 3.99 30.69 -17.76
N ILE A 725 5.14 31.35 -17.77
CA ILE A 725 6.40 30.78 -18.28
C ILE A 725 6.88 29.62 -17.39
N LEU A 726 6.68 29.73 -16.08
CA LEU A 726 7.19 28.76 -15.10
C LEU A 726 6.69 27.31 -15.32
N PRO A 727 5.39 27.01 -15.53
CA PRO A 727 4.95 25.64 -15.83
C PRO A 727 5.55 25.09 -17.13
N ILE A 728 5.76 25.92 -18.16
CA ILE A 728 6.40 25.50 -19.42
C ILE A 728 7.83 25.02 -19.14
N THR A 729 8.61 25.80 -18.38
CA THR A 729 9.99 25.41 -18.00
C THR A 729 10.02 24.16 -17.13
N THR A 730 9.03 24.00 -16.25
CA THR A 730 8.91 22.83 -15.36
C THR A 730 8.55 21.56 -16.14
N VAL A 731 7.70 21.65 -17.16
CA VAL A 731 7.42 20.53 -18.08
C VAL A 731 8.68 20.16 -18.86
N LEU A 732 9.43 21.13 -19.38
CA LEU A 732 10.69 20.83 -20.08
C LEU A 732 11.68 20.10 -19.16
N PHE A 733 11.85 20.58 -17.92
CA PHE A 733 12.66 19.90 -16.91
C PHE A 733 12.16 18.46 -16.64
N HIS A 734 10.85 18.28 -16.49
CA HIS A 734 10.25 16.97 -16.29
C HIS A 734 10.58 16.01 -17.44
N LEU A 735 10.43 16.45 -18.69
CA LEU A 735 10.72 15.63 -19.88
C LEU A 735 12.20 15.21 -19.93
N ILE A 736 13.13 16.11 -19.59
CA ILE A 736 14.57 15.82 -19.53
C ILE A 736 14.86 14.76 -18.46
N ALA A 737 14.36 14.97 -17.24
CA ALA A 737 14.59 14.06 -16.12
C ALA A 737 13.92 12.69 -16.36
N TRP A 738 12.70 12.67 -16.88
CA TRP A 738 11.93 11.45 -17.16
C TRP A 738 12.55 10.60 -18.27
N LYS A 739 13.22 11.21 -19.25
CA LYS A 739 13.96 10.46 -20.28
C LYS A 739 15.24 9.82 -19.73
N ARG A 740 15.88 10.45 -18.74
CA ARG A 740 17.20 10.06 -18.21
C ARG A 740 17.14 9.02 -17.10
N PHE A 741 16.43 9.31 -16.00
CA PHE A 741 16.60 8.54 -14.76
C PHE A 741 15.83 7.21 -14.70
N PRO A 742 14.55 7.11 -15.09
CA PRO A 742 13.80 5.86 -15.02
C PRO A 742 14.49 4.72 -15.75
N ARG A 743 15.03 4.99 -16.95
CA ARG A 743 15.78 4.00 -17.75
C ARG A 743 17.02 3.49 -17.02
N ALA A 744 17.75 4.37 -16.36
CA ALA A 744 18.95 4.00 -15.60
C ALA A 744 18.61 3.23 -14.31
N ALA A 745 17.43 3.45 -13.70
CA ALA A 745 17.05 2.80 -12.45
C ALA A 745 16.51 1.38 -12.62
N LEU A 746 15.93 1.04 -13.78
CA LEU A 746 15.24 -0.25 -13.96
C LEU A 746 16.20 -1.44 -13.85
N ASN A 747 17.35 -1.35 -14.52
CA ASN A 747 18.27 -2.46 -14.73
C ASN A 747 19.70 -2.09 -14.30
N LEU A 748 20.50 -3.11 -14.02
CA LEU A 748 21.91 -2.92 -13.68
C LEU A 748 22.75 -2.79 -14.97
N PRO A 749 23.71 -1.86 -15.05
CA PRO A 749 24.63 -1.76 -16.18
C PRO A 749 25.42 -3.06 -16.39
N LEU A 750 25.58 -3.47 -17.66
CA LEU A 750 26.19 -4.76 -18.01
C LEU A 750 27.66 -4.86 -17.58
N ASP A 751 28.41 -3.76 -17.62
CA ASP A 751 29.78 -3.69 -17.13
C ASP A 751 29.86 -3.99 -15.63
N GLU A 752 28.94 -3.44 -14.84
CA GLU A 752 28.84 -3.73 -13.42
C GLU A 752 28.45 -5.19 -13.16
N CYS A 753 27.50 -5.74 -13.93
CA CYS A 753 27.13 -7.17 -13.87
C CYS A 753 28.36 -8.06 -14.06
N VAL A 754 29.13 -7.84 -15.14
CA VAL A 754 30.32 -8.65 -15.45
C VAL A 754 31.39 -8.51 -14.36
N MET A 755 31.60 -7.31 -13.82
CA MET A 755 32.53 -7.10 -12.71
C MET A 755 32.09 -7.80 -11.42
N LEU A 756 30.79 -7.83 -11.13
CA LEU A 756 30.23 -8.53 -9.97
C LEU A 756 30.30 -10.04 -10.14
N ASP A 757 29.94 -10.56 -11.31
CA ASP A 757 30.00 -11.99 -11.63
C ASP A 757 31.45 -12.50 -11.53
N LYS A 758 32.44 -11.77 -12.06
CA LYS A 758 33.87 -12.09 -11.89
C LYS A 758 34.30 -12.15 -10.43
N ARG A 759 33.83 -11.21 -9.60
CA ARG A 759 34.11 -11.20 -8.14
C ARG A 759 33.43 -12.36 -7.42
N ARG A 760 32.27 -12.80 -7.89
CA ARG A 760 31.45 -13.86 -7.30
C ARG A 760 31.76 -15.25 -7.82
N HIS A 761 32.55 -15.37 -8.89
CA HIS A 761 32.79 -16.65 -9.57
C HIS A 761 33.25 -17.77 -8.62
N ARG A 762 34.03 -17.44 -7.57
CA ARG A 762 34.49 -18.39 -6.55
C ARG A 762 33.41 -18.87 -5.57
N GLN A 763 32.25 -18.22 -5.55
CA GLN A 763 31.14 -18.47 -4.63
C GLN A 763 29.89 -18.96 -5.39
N LEU A 764 30.02 -19.31 -6.68
CA LEU A 764 28.90 -19.74 -7.51
C LEU A 764 28.34 -21.09 -7.05
N ASP A 765 29.18 -22.02 -6.60
CA ASP A 765 28.73 -23.35 -6.15
C ASP A 765 27.82 -23.26 -4.92
N ASP A 766 28.10 -22.31 -4.02
CA ASP A 766 27.23 -22.02 -2.87
C ASP A 766 25.94 -21.31 -3.32
N LEU A 767 26.03 -20.46 -4.34
CA LEU A 767 24.89 -19.75 -4.89
C LEU A 767 23.93 -20.70 -5.62
N GLU A 768 24.43 -21.66 -6.39
CA GLU A 768 23.61 -22.64 -7.11
C GLU A 768 22.71 -23.43 -6.14
N LYS A 769 23.26 -23.89 -5.02
CA LYS A 769 22.48 -24.54 -3.95
C LYS A 769 21.44 -23.63 -3.31
N VAL A 770 21.74 -22.34 -3.17
CA VAL A 770 20.80 -21.35 -2.63
C VAL A 770 19.69 -21.00 -3.63
N LEU A 771 19.96 -21.12 -4.93
CA LEU A 771 19.02 -20.83 -6.01
C LEU A 771 18.10 -22.02 -6.35
N GLU A 772 18.47 -23.22 -5.91
CA GLU A 772 17.68 -24.44 -6.09
C GLU A 772 16.32 -24.32 -5.37
N ASP A 773 15.24 -24.69 -6.08
CA ASP A 773 13.87 -24.77 -5.57
C ASP A 773 13.25 -23.48 -4.99
N VAL A 774 13.90 -22.33 -5.20
CA VAL A 774 13.46 -21.02 -4.70
C VAL A 774 12.10 -20.58 -5.26
N TYR A 775 11.89 -20.73 -6.57
CA TYR A 775 10.68 -20.28 -7.28
C TYR A 775 9.67 -21.40 -7.52
N ARG A 776 9.73 -22.46 -6.73
CA ARG A 776 8.72 -23.51 -6.76
C ARG A 776 7.43 -23.00 -6.12
N GLN A 777 6.30 -23.25 -6.78
CA GLN A 777 4.98 -22.88 -6.23
C GLN A 777 4.80 -23.45 -4.81
N PRO A 778 4.33 -22.67 -3.83
CA PRO A 778 4.21 -23.11 -2.43
C PRO A 778 3.40 -24.41 -2.29
N ALA A 779 2.29 -24.52 -3.01
CA ALA A 779 1.45 -25.72 -2.99
C ALA A 779 2.18 -26.98 -3.51
N MET A 780 3.11 -26.82 -4.45
CA MET A 780 3.92 -27.90 -5.01
C MET A 780 5.13 -28.28 -4.14
N ALA A 781 5.59 -27.37 -3.27
CA ALA A 781 6.64 -27.62 -2.29
C ALA A 781 6.12 -28.42 -1.08
N GLU A 782 4.85 -28.24 -0.76
CA GLU A 782 4.10 -28.86 0.34
C GLU A 782 3.79 -30.36 0.15
N ARG A 783 4.60 -31.09 -0.62
CA ARG A 783 4.38 -32.52 -0.93
C ARG A 783 4.43 -33.41 0.31
N HIS A 784 5.30 -33.10 1.27
CA HIS A 784 5.50 -33.96 2.44
C HIS A 784 4.31 -33.90 3.40
N PRO A 785 4.01 -35.01 4.11
CA PRO A 785 2.95 -35.04 5.10
C PRO A 785 3.27 -34.07 6.24
N ILE A 786 2.24 -33.37 6.71
CA ILE A 786 2.36 -32.49 7.87
C ILE A 786 1.79 -33.21 9.09
N ASP A 787 2.55 -33.21 10.18
CA ASP A 787 2.11 -33.70 11.47
C ASP A 787 1.78 -32.54 12.44
N PRO A 788 0.92 -32.78 13.45
CA PRO A 788 0.70 -31.79 14.51
C PRO A 788 1.95 -31.68 15.40
N ASP A 789 2.40 -30.47 15.73
CA ASP A 789 3.59 -30.23 16.57
C ASP A 789 3.35 -30.47 18.07
N TYR A 790 2.25 -31.13 18.41
CA TYR A 790 1.82 -31.37 19.78
C TYR A 790 2.76 -32.27 20.62
N PRO A 791 3.40 -33.33 20.08
CA PRO A 791 4.28 -34.20 20.86
C PRO A 791 5.50 -33.48 21.48
N ASN A 792 5.96 -32.39 20.85
CA ASN A 792 7.14 -31.63 21.26
C ASN A 792 6.85 -30.50 22.28
N LEU A 793 5.59 -30.34 22.71
CA LEU A 793 5.18 -29.27 23.64
C LEU A 793 5.22 -29.68 25.12
N ALA A 794 5.28 -30.98 25.42
CA ALA A 794 5.47 -31.47 26.79
C ALA A 794 6.89 -31.19 27.32
N SER A 795 7.87 -30.97 26.43
CA SER A 795 9.28 -30.71 26.73
C SER A 795 9.72 -29.26 26.48
N ASN A 796 8.80 -28.34 26.19
CA ASN A 796 9.14 -26.95 25.86
C ASN A 796 9.68 -26.21 27.12
N PRO A 797 10.86 -25.58 27.09
CA PRO A 797 11.41 -24.83 28.23
C PRO A 797 10.60 -23.58 28.61
N ASP A 798 9.78 -23.04 27.71
CA ASP A 798 8.88 -21.94 28.03
C ASP A 798 7.62 -22.46 28.76
N GLY A 799 7.51 -22.21 30.07
CA GLY A 799 6.37 -22.65 30.89
C GLY A 799 4.99 -22.16 30.43
N ALA A 800 4.92 -21.12 29.58
CA ALA A 800 3.68 -20.67 28.94
C ALA A 800 3.24 -21.53 27.72
N ASN A 801 4.13 -22.39 27.23
CA ASN A 801 3.90 -23.29 26.09
C ASN A 801 3.87 -24.77 26.50
N GLN A 802 4.20 -25.09 27.76
CA GLN A 802 4.05 -26.43 28.32
C GLN A 802 2.56 -26.78 28.41
N LEU A 803 2.18 -27.81 27.67
CA LEU A 803 0.90 -28.50 27.80
C LEU A 803 1.18 -29.87 28.39
N SER A 804 0.42 -30.28 29.40
CA SER A 804 0.53 -31.61 30.00
C SER A 804 0.38 -32.69 28.93
N SER A 805 1.15 -33.77 29.06
CA SER A 805 1.08 -34.93 28.16
C SER A 805 -0.39 -35.39 28.00
N PRO A 806 -0.82 -35.83 26.81
CA PRO A 806 -2.12 -36.45 26.69
C PRO A 806 -2.19 -37.63 27.67
N VAL A 807 -3.34 -37.79 28.34
CA VAL A 807 -3.59 -38.88 29.28
C VAL A 807 -3.28 -40.20 28.56
N LYS A 808 -2.17 -40.85 28.93
CA LYS A 808 -1.88 -42.23 28.54
C LYS A 808 -2.81 -43.12 29.33
N GLU A 809 -3.87 -43.59 28.69
CA GLU A 809 -4.50 -44.87 29.02
C GLU A 809 -5.42 -45.28 27.86
N TYR A 810 -4.92 -46.20 27.02
CA TYR A 810 -5.78 -47.07 26.24
C TYR A 810 -6.25 -48.16 27.21
N PRO A 811 -7.56 -48.32 27.50
CA PRO A 811 -8.03 -49.62 27.93
C PRO A 811 -7.89 -50.54 26.71
N ASP A 812 -7.17 -51.64 26.89
CA ASP A 812 -7.09 -52.74 25.94
C ASP A 812 -8.50 -53.04 25.43
N LYS A 813 -8.70 -52.93 24.11
CA LYS A 813 -9.87 -53.52 23.47
C LYS A 813 -9.67 -55.03 23.57
N GLU A 814 -10.23 -55.65 24.60
CA GLU A 814 -10.55 -57.07 24.57
C GLU A 814 -11.43 -57.31 23.33
N TYR A 815 -10.90 -58.14 22.43
CA TYR A 815 -11.67 -58.75 21.36
C TYR A 815 -12.76 -59.61 21.99
N CYS A 816 -14.01 -59.31 21.66
CA CYS A 816 -15.14 -60.25 21.71
C CYS A 816 -15.93 -60.11 20.42
#